data_AF-A0A3M2SK77-F1
#
_entry.id   AF-A0A3M2SK77-F1
#
_cell.length_a   1.000
_cell.length_b   1.000
_cell.length_c   1.000
_cell.angle_alpha   90.00
_cell.angle_beta   90.00
_cell.angle_gamma   90.00
#
_symmetry.space_group_name_H-M   'P 1'
#
loop_
_entity.id
_entity.type
_entity.pdbx_description
1 polymer ?
#
loop_
_entity_poly.entity_id
_entity_poly.type
_entity_poly.pdbx_seq_one_letter_code
_entity_poly.pdbx_strand_id
1 'polypeptide(L)'
;MDSATLDTYCKKCRELSKAVNQEQFDGVFSHYKTFKKLDDSAAAGCPLCRVLHRVLVFSARDIEEIHLGTRVEVTSLSSRGERPKRLAVFMADSEDGRFVGTIYPARYSNIEPIRQFKPENRETDLEFLVRERIHPWIKTCCGDQGKSGHTSCNLAHGQTSPSSHMEKPPLPNRVIDVGVNGGSPRLYVPKLEPEPTIFSDYLILSYCWGKGNFKARTTRDNFEQRRAEINLEELSQTIRDAIDVTRAMGQRYLFVDAICIIQHNQGEDATDWLAEAPLMGRYYQNALCTIAATGAYDSSDGFLTERPGELYTVSPVLLARYNDSEEESQESQEIYADPSHPLWLFNVSNSPLYDRGWTLQERSLSNRVIHFGRDAVFWECAELQASECFPKGVPQTEFLASVNLSHQQLLRSEDTSKEKALGEFWFQLVTEYSSMDFTYFDDRLVAIQGVADRTQLFFPDTYVCGHFLSQIIFSLAWYGSGSVCTETERTKMGPSWSWASSKMSRVDFAQVYNPRFKEEAKLLSVQDSLRSPSGSLQSKKEVVLDTLVRSLQVLQMRHDGEGLNMTRGAAMDDNGGDIRARIFFDDPASMPEDLEPTFEIASILCEVPYTGHINRGCLILSRVAGESGHEEIFERIGWLELLEPLGQPQWKRKNITIV
;
A
#
# COMPACT_ATOMS: atom_id res chain seq x y z
N MET A 1 -28.00 -35.76 -0.52
CA MET A 1 -26.86 -35.96 0.39
C MET A 1 -26.93 -37.37 0.94
N ASP A 2 -25.83 -38.12 0.92
CA ASP A 2 -25.79 -39.46 1.51
C ASP A 2 -25.83 -39.35 3.04
N SER A 3 -26.47 -40.29 3.73
CA SER A 3 -26.67 -40.22 5.19
C SER A 3 -25.35 -40.12 5.96
N ALA A 4 -24.30 -40.76 5.45
CA ALA A 4 -22.97 -40.77 6.04
C ALA A 4 -22.33 -39.37 6.14
N THR A 5 -22.58 -38.46 5.20
CA THR A 5 -22.03 -37.09 5.24
C THR A 5 -22.77 -36.23 6.26
N LEU A 6 -24.09 -36.37 6.38
CA LEU A 6 -24.93 -35.65 7.35
C LEU A 6 -24.68 -36.06 8.80
N ASP A 7 -24.23 -37.30 9.04
CA ASP A 7 -23.90 -37.80 10.36
C ASP A 7 -22.65 -37.13 10.95
N THR A 8 -21.76 -36.61 10.10
CA THR A 8 -20.56 -35.85 10.54
C THR A 8 -20.86 -34.40 10.91
N TYR A 9 -22.03 -33.86 10.55
CA TYR A 9 -22.37 -32.46 10.82
C TYR A 9 -22.83 -32.28 12.27
N CYS A 10 -22.58 -31.11 12.84
CA CYS A 10 -23.23 -30.73 14.09
C CYS A 10 -24.74 -30.48 13.84
N LYS A 11 -25.54 -30.41 14.92
CA LYS A 11 -26.99 -30.16 14.81
C LYS A 11 -27.30 -28.90 13.99
N LYS A 12 -26.56 -27.82 14.20
CA LYS A 12 -26.75 -26.54 13.50
C LYS A 12 -26.37 -26.62 12.02
N CYS A 13 -25.23 -27.22 11.67
CA CYS A 13 -24.84 -27.41 10.27
C CYS A 13 -25.83 -28.30 9.50
N ARG A 14 -26.45 -29.30 10.15
CA ARG A 14 -27.54 -30.08 9.54
C ARG A 14 -28.77 -29.23 9.27
N GLU A 15 -29.15 -28.37 10.21
CA GLU A 15 -30.29 -27.45 10.04
C GLU A 15 -30.04 -26.46 8.90
N LEU A 16 -28.83 -25.91 8.81
CA LEU A 16 -28.41 -25.03 7.71
C LEU A 16 -28.50 -25.75 6.35
N SER A 17 -27.89 -26.94 6.22
CA SER A 17 -27.95 -27.71 4.97
C SER A 17 -29.39 -28.06 4.58
N LYS A 18 -30.25 -28.43 5.53
CA LYS A 18 -31.67 -28.66 5.27
C LYS A 18 -32.39 -27.40 4.78
N ALA A 19 -32.13 -26.26 5.39
CA ALA A 19 -32.78 -25.00 5.04
C ALA A 19 -32.38 -24.51 3.64
N VAL A 20 -31.10 -24.64 3.26
CA VAL A 20 -30.60 -24.28 1.93
C VAL A 20 -31.23 -25.14 0.82
N ASN A 21 -31.61 -26.40 1.11
CA ASN A 21 -32.28 -27.29 0.15
C ASN A 21 -33.79 -26.99 -0.03
N GLN A 22 -34.39 -26.04 0.69
CA GLN A 22 -35.81 -25.68 0.55
C GLN A 22 -36.02 -24.63 -0.57
N GLU A 23 -37.15 -24.71 -1.30
CA GLU A 23 -37.45 -23.80 -2.42
C GLU A 23 -37.70 -22.33 -2.00
N GLN A 24 -38.19 -22.12 -0.77
CA GLN A 24 -38.37 -20.81 -0.15
C GLN A 24 -37.48 -20.73 1.09
N PHE A 25 -36.35 -20.03 0.99
CA PHE A 25 -35.41 -19.85 2.09
C PHE A 25 -35.42 -18.40 2.57
N ASP A 26 -35.76 -18.21 3.85
CA ASP A 26 -35.90 -16.91 4.51
C ASP A 26 -34.54 -16.40 5.04
N GLY A 27 -33.51 -16.36 4.19
CA GLY A 27 -32.28 -15.54 4.25
C GLY A 27 -31.43 -15.41 5.52
N VAL A 28 -31.72 -16.09 6.65
CA VAL A 28 -31.06 -15.87 7.95
C VAL A 28 -31.00 -17.17 8.78
N PHE A 29 -29.83 -17.55 9.29
CA PHE A 29 -29.63 -18.79 10.05
C PHE A 29 -28.72 -18.62 11.30
N SER A 30 -29.22 -18.76 12.53
CA SER A 30 -28.34 -18.60 13.70
C SER A 30 -27.45 -19.84 13.98
N HIS A 31 -26.13 -19.68 13.92
CA HIS A 31 -25.16 -20.70 14.34
C HIS A 31 -24.89 -20.67 15.88
N TYR A 32 -23.79 -21.26 16.37
CA TYR A 32 -23.34 -21.10 17.76
C TYR A 32 -23.10 -19.63 18.07
N LYS A 33 -23.39 -19.16 19.29
CA LYS A 33 -23.27 -17.75 19.67
C LYS A 33 -21.83 -17.26 19.93
N THR A 34 -20.88 -18.16 20.15
CA THR A 34 -19.50 -17.80 20.51
C THR A 34 -18.53 -18.59 19.66
N PHE A 35 -17.37 -17.99 19.35
CA PHE A 35 -16.31 -18.66 18.61
C PHE A 35 -15.85 -19.95 19.28
N LYS A 36 -15.69 -19.96 20.60
CA LYS A 36 -15.31 -21.16 21.37
C LYS A 36 -16.23 -22.37 21.11
N LYS A 37 -17.55 -22.17 21.03
CA LYS A 37 -18.50 -23.27 20.76
C LYS A 37 -18.42 -23.76 19.31
N LEU A 38 -18.08 -22.88 18.38
CA LEU A 38 -17.79 -23.26 17.00
C LEU A 38 -16.51 -24.07 16.93
N ASP A 39 -15.46 -23.64 17.63
CA ASP A 39 -14.18 -24.33 17.73
C ASP A 39 -14.34 -25.73 18.36
N ASP A 40 -15.05 -25.85 19.49
CA ASP A 40 -15.39 -27.14 20.11
C ASP A 40 -16.07 -28.10 19.09
N SER A 41 -16.95 -27.57 18.24
CA SER A 41 -17.63 -28.37 17.22
C SER A 41 -16.73 -28.73 16.04
N ALA A 42 -15.80 -27.85 15.66
CA ALA A 42 -14.78 -28.11 14.64
C ALA A 42 -13.78 -29.19 15.12
N ALA A 43 -13.35 -29.10 16.39
CA ALA A 43 -12.53 -30.09 17.08
C ALA A 43 -13.24 -31.45 17.16
N ALA A 44 -14.55 -31.47 17.44
CA ALA A 44 -15.38 -32.67 17.43
C ALA A 44 -15.57 -33.30 16.04
N GLY A 45 -15.09 -32.64 14.97
CA GLY A 45 -15.03 -33.21 13.63
C GLY A 45 -16.08 -32.70 12.65
N CYS A 46 -16.87 -31.68 12.99
CA CYS A 46 -17.84 -31.12 12.04
C CYS A 46 -17.12 -30.37 10.89
N PRO A 47 -17.20 -30.85 9.64
CA PRO A 47 -16.40 -30.28 8.54
C PRO A 47 -16.83 -28.86 8.17
N LEU A 48 -18.14 -28.57 8.21
CA LEU A 48 -18.63 -27.22 7.96
C LEU A 48 -18.25 -26.24 9.08
N CYS A 49 -18.17 -26.70 10.34
CA CYS A 49 -17.66 -25.87 11.43
C CYS A 49 -16.17 -25.55 11.26
N ARG A 50 -15.36 -26.47 10.70
CA ARG A 50 -13.95 -26.20 10.39
C ARG A 50 -13.79 -25.15 9.29
N VAL A 51 -14.63 -25.21 8.24
CA VAL A 51 -14.68 -24.16 7.20
C VAL A 51 -15.08 -22.82 7.81
N LEU A 52 -16.17 -22.78 8.59
CA LEU A 52 -16.62 -21.56 9.27
C LEU A 52 -15.55 -20.98 10.19
N HIS A 53 -14.88 -21.83 10.96
CA HIS A 53 -13.76 -21.44 11.82
C HIS A 53 -12.67 -20.74 11.00
N ARG A 54 -12.19 -21.38 9.92
CA ARG A 54 -11.14 -20.81 9.06
C ARG A 54 -11.54 -19.47 8.43
N VAL A 55 -12.76 -19.37 7.91
CA VAL A 55 -13.25 -18.10 7.31
C VAL A 55 -13.28 -16.98 8.34
N LEU A 56 -13.74 -17.25 9.56
CA LEU A 56 -13.77 -16.27 10.64
C LEU A 56 -12.37 -15.85 11.06
N VAL A 57 -11.43 -16.80 11.14
CA VAL A 57 -10.03 -16.49 11.49
C VAL A 57 -9.41 -15.51 10.50
N PHE A 58 -9.62 -15.71 9.21
CA PHE A 58 -9.07 -14.83 8.17
C PHE A 58 -9.78 -13.49 8.07
N SER A 59 -11.07 -13.45 8.41
CA SER A 59 -11.91 -12.27 8.16
C SER A 59 -12.01 -11.33 9.37
N ALA A 60 -11.73 -11.81 10.59
CA ALA A 60 -11.88 -11.01 11.80
C ALA A 60 -10.55 -10.68 12.49
N ARG A 61 -10.50 -9.46 13.05
CA ARG A 61 -9.37 -8.99 13.88
C ARG A 61 -9.48 -9.57 15.30
N ASP A 62 -10.64 -9.41 15.96
CA ASP A 62 -10.89 -9.84 17.34
C ASP A 62 -11.96 -10.93 17.41
N ILE A 63 -11.54 -12.16 17.14
CA ILE A 63 -12.44 -13.31 17.00
C ILE A 63 -13.13 -13.69 18.33
N GLU A 64 -12.50 -13.37 19.46
CA GLU A 64 -13.03 -13.68 20.80
C GLU A 64 -14.25 -12.82 21.18
N GLU A 65 -14.39 -11.64 20.57
CA GLU A 65 -15.51 -10.71 20.81
C GLU A 65 -16.70 -10.94 19.87
N ILE A 66 -16.59 -11.86 18.90
CA ILE A 66 -17.64 -12.10 17.92
C ILE A 66 -18.81 -12.87 18.55
N HIS A 67 -19.97 -12.23 18.58
CA HIS A 67 -21.23 -12.90 18.85
C HIS A 67 -21.76 -13.46 17.54
N LEU A 68 -21.59 -14.76 17.35
CA LEU A 68 -21.89 -15.39 16.07
C LEU A 68 -23.40 -15.48 15.84
N GLY A 69 -23.90 -14.54 15.04
CA GLY A 69 -25.23 -14.51 14.45
C GLY A 69 -25.16 -14.72 12.96
N THR A 70 -24.75 -15.90 12.50
CA THR A 70 -24.48 -16.17 11.08
C THR A 70 -25.66 -15.79 10.17
N ARG A 71 -25.74 -14.55 9.68
CA ARG A 71 -26.78 -14.19 8.72
C ARG A 71 -26.41 -14.77 7.36
N VAL A 72 -26.79 -16.03 7.13
CA VAL A 72 -26.60 -16.73 5.86
C VAL A 72 -27.56 -16.13 4.83
N GLU A 73 -27.16 -15.02 4.21
CA GLU A 73 -27.90 -14.46 3.09
C GLU A 73 -27.54 -15.22 1.81
N VAL A 74 -28.46 -16.07 1.35
CA VAL A 74 -28.33 -16.77 0.08
C VAL A 74 -28.77 -15.83 -1.03
N THR A 75 -27.83 -15.08 -1.60
CA THR A 75 -28.13 -14.22 -2.75
C THR A 75 -28.03 -15.04 -4.04
N SER A 76 -29.14 -15.14 -4.77
CA SER A 76 -29.09 -15.60 -6.16
C SER A 76 -28.38 -14.57 -7.01
N LEU A 77 -27.33 -14.97 -7.73
CA LEU A 77 -26.69 -14.14 -8.74
C LEU A 77 -27.46 -14.16 -10.09
N SER A 78 -28.60 -14.85 -10.18
CA SER A 78 -29.50 -14.83 -11.35
C SER A 78 -30.71 -13.91 -11.15
N SER A 79 -31.42 -13.64 -12.25
CA SER A 79 -32.62 -12.80 -12.32
C SER A 79 -33.69 -13.21 -11.29
N ARG A 80 -34.50 -12.24 -10.83
CA ARG A 80 -35.63 -12.48 -9.92
C ARG A 80 -36.52 -13.60 -10.45
N GLY A 81 -36.60 -14.72 -9.72
CA GLY A 81 -37.45 -15.87 -10.04
C GLY A 81 -36.70 -17.12 -10.54
N GLU A 82 -35.39 -17.05 -10.80
CA GLU A 82 -34.57 -18.23 -11.12
C GLU A 82 -33.93 -18.84 -9.86
N ARG A 83 -33.81 -20.19 -9.82
CA ARG A 83 -33.11 -20.90 -8.74
C ARG A 83 -31.62 -20.47 -8.67
N PRO A 84 -31.05 -20.28 -7.47
CA PRO A 84 -29.68 -19.78 -7.32
C PRO A 84 -28.65 -20.79 -7.84
N LYS A 85 -27.91 -20.42 -8.89
CA LYS A 85 -26.80 -21.23 -9.46
C LYS A 85 -25.50 -21.16 -8.66
N ARG A 86 -25.41 -20.21 -7.73
CA ARG A 86 -24.26 -19.95 -6.86
C ARG A 86 -24.79 -19.42 -5.54
N LEU A 87 -24.19 -19.88 -4.44
CA LEU A 87 -24.58 -19.49 -3.09
C LEU A 87 -23.38 -18.83 -2.40
N ALA A 88 -23.53 -17.58 -2.01
CA ALA A 88 -22.64 -16.94 -1.06
C ALA A 88 -23.26 -17.09 0.34
N VAL A 89 -22.45 -17.41 1.34
CA VAL A 89 -22.89 -17.35 2.75
C VAL A 89 -22.22 -16.15 3.38
N PHE A 90 -22.99 -15.10 3.65
CA PHE A 90 -22.51 -14.00 4.47
C PHE A 90 -22.56 -14.40 5.94
N MET A 91 -21.64 -13.85 6.71
CA MET A 91 -21.61 -13.99 8.15
C MET A 91 -21.62 -12.58 8.73
N ALA A 92 -22.50 -12.34 9.68
CA ALA A 92 -22.57 -11.10 10.43
C ALA A 92 -22.53 -11.42 11.91
N ASP A 93 -22.06 -10.47 12.71
CA ASP A 93 -22.20 -10.50 14.15
C ASP A 93 -23.70 -10.33 14.52
N SER A 94 -24.19 -11.13 15.46
CA SER A 94 -25.59 -11.09 15.91
C SER A 94 -25.96 -9.82 16.68
N GLU A 95 -25.01 -9.15 17.31
CA GLU A 95 -25.30 -8.03 18.21
C GLU A 95 -25.36 -6.70 17.45
N ASP A 96 -24.38 -6.42 16.59
CA ASP A 96 -24.29 -5.14 15.87
C ASP A 96 -24.53 -5.27 14.35
N GLY A 97 -24.66 -6.49 13.83
CA GLY A 97 -24.86 -6.76 12.40
C GLY A 97 -23.60 -6.54 11.56
N ARG A 98 -22.43 -6.34 12.17
CA ARG A 98 -21.16 -6.14 11.47
C ARG A 98 -20.84 -7.36 10.63
N PHE A 99 -20.45 -7.14 9.37
CA PHE A 99 -19.99 -8.21 8.49
C PHE A 99 -18.67 -8.83 9.00
N VAL A 100 -18.63 -10.16 9.14
CA VAL A 100 -17.50 -10.92 9.70
C VAL A 100 -16.93 -11.99 8.76
N GLY A 101 -17.48 -12.17 7.55
CA GLY A 101 -16.88 -13.04 6.54
C GLY A 101 -17.86 -13.57 5.50
N THR A 102 -17.33 -14.05 4.37
CA THR A 102 -18.13 -14.67 3.30
C THR A 102 -17.57 -16.05 2.94
N ILE A 103 -18.44 -17.05 2.85
CA ILE A 103 -18.15 -18.29 2.14
C ILE A 103 -18.57 -18.10 0.70
N TYR A 104 -17.60 -18.13 -0.20
CA TYR A 104 -17.87 -18.12 -1.63
C TYR A 104 -18.21 -19.55 -2.11
N PRO A 105 -18.94 -19.70 -3.22
CA PRO A 105 -18.99 -20.98 -3.90
C PRO A 105 -17.57 -21.37 -4.29
N ALA A 106 -17.19 -22.65 -4.13
CA ALA A 106 -15.87 -23.16 -4.44
C ALA A 106 -15.40 -22.63 -5.81
N ARG A 107 -14.42 -21.72 -5.80
CA ARG A 107 -13.93 -21.07 -7.03
C ARG A 107 -12.76 -21.81 -7.65
N TYR A 108 -12.00 -22.54 -6.82
CA TYR A 108 -10.74 -23.14 -7.20
C TYR A 108 -10.69 -24.60 -6.74
N SER A 109 -10.35 -25.50 -7.66
CA SER A 109 -10.25 -26.94 -7.38
C SER A 109 -8.88 -27.35 -6.82
N ASN A 110 -7.86 -26.48 -6.87
CA ASN A 110 -6.47 -26.82 -6.63
C ASN A 110 -5.77 -25.83 -5.67
N ILE A 111 -6.33 -25.61 -4.48
CA ILE A 111 -5.67 -24.82 -3.41
C ILE A 111 -4.69 -25.73 -2.67
N GLU A 112 -3.41 -25.37 -2.63
CA GLU A 112 -2.43 -26.13 -1.85
C GLU A 112 -2.57 -25.83 -0.34
N PRO A 113 -2.43 -26.83 0.54
CA PRO A 113 -2.55 -26.62 1.97
C PRO A 113 -1.38 -25.78 2.49
N ILE A 114 -1.66 -24.92 3.47
CA ILE A 114 -0.66 -24.15 4.20
C ILE A 114 -0.21 -24.98 5.39
N ARG A 115 1.09 -25.02 5.64
CA ARG A 115 1.63 -25.71 6.80
C ARG A 115 1.52 -24.82 8.04
N GLN A 116 1.09 -25.41 9.15
CA GLN A 116 1.06 -24.74 10.44
C GLN A 116 2.49 -24.57 10.97
N PHE A 117 2.84 -23.38 11.45
CA PHE A 117 4.02 -23.18 12.29
C PHE A 117 3.63 -23.46 13.73
N LYS A 118 4.35 -24.36 14.41
CA LYS A 118 4.22 -24.55 15.87
C LYS A 118 5.51 -24.19 16.58
N PRO A 119 5.49 -23.58 17.78
CA PRO A 119 6.70 -23.21 18.52
C PRO A 119 7.69 -24.37 18.67
N GLU A 120 7.19 -25.58 18.93
CA GLU A 120 8.00 -26.78 19.09
C GLU A 120 8.64 -27.31 17.80
N ASN A 121 8.08 -26.98 16.62
CA ASN A 121 8.54 -27.47 15.32
C ASN A 121 9.10 -26.36 14.43
N ARG A 122 9.25 -25.15 14.97
CA ARG A 122 9.54 -23.92 14.24
C ARG A 122 10.69 -24.03 13.24
N GLU A 123 11.82 -24.62 13.65
CA GLU A 123 12.98 -24.82 12.78
C GLU A 123 12.65 -25.75 11.60
N THR A 124 12.02 -26.90 11.87
CA THR A 124 11.65 -27.88 10.83
C THR A 124 10.56 -27.35 9.88
N ASP A 125 9.62 -26.55 10.39
CA ASP A 125 8.58 -25.91 9.59
C ASP A 125 9.17 -24.80 8.70
N LEU A 126 10.13 -24.03 9.23
CA LEU A 126 10.87 -23.02 8.45
C LEU A 126 11.71 -23.67 7.35
N GLU A 127 12.47 -24.72 7.65
CA GLU A 127 13.24 -25.46 6.64
C GLU A 127 12.36 -25.99 5.52
N PHE A 128 11.18 -26.53 5.87
CA PHE A 128 10.20 -26.99 4.90
C PHE A 128 9.66 -25.84 4.05
N LEU A 129 9.24 -24.74 4.66
CA LEU A 129 8.74 -23.57 3.96
C LEU A 129 9.80 -23.06 2.96
N VAL A 130 11.04 -22.96 3.41
CA VAL A 130 12.14 -22.50 2.56
C VAL A 130 12.38 -23.46 1.40
N ARG A 131 12.42 -24.76 1.66
CA ARG A 131 12.67 -25.79 0.64
C ARG A 131 11.54 -25.93 -0.39
N GLU A 132 10.29 -25.94 0.06
CA GLU A 132 9.11 -26.27 -0.77
C GLU A 132 8.43 -25.06 -1.39
N ARG A 133 8.68 -23.84 -0.87
CA ARG A 133 8.04 -22.60 -1.36
C ARG A 133 9.07 -21.56 -1.80
N ILE A 134 9.90 -21.09 -0.88
CA ILE A 134 10.77 -19.92 -1.12
C ILE A 134 11.86 -20.22 -2.16
N HIS A 135 12.59 -21.34 -2.03
CA HIS A 135 13.61 -21.73 -3.00
C HIS A 135 13.04 -21.95 -4.41
N PRO A 136 11.92 -22.66 -4.60
CA PRO A 136 11.26 -22.75 -5.91
C PRO A 136 10.91 -21.40 -6.52
N TRP A 137 10.39 -20.44 -5.75
CA TRP A 137 10.10 -19.10 -6.25
C TRP A 137 11.37 -18.35 -6.67
N ILE A 138 12.41 -18.38 -5.85
CA ILE A 138 13.70 -17.76 -6.18
C ILE A 138 14.29 -18.38 -7.45
N LYS A 139 14.30 -19.72 -7.57
CA LYS A 139 14.80 -20.42 -8.75
C LYS A 139 14.01 -20.09 -10.00
N THR A 140 12.68 -20.03 -9.91
CA THR A 140 11.81 -19.65 -11.03
C THR A 140 12.12 -18.23 -11.49
N CYS A 141 12.31 -17.32 -10.55
CA CYS A 141 12.59 -15.92 -10.84
C CYS A 141 14.02 -15.68 -11.37
N CYS A 142 15.03 -16.23 -10.71
CA CYS A 142 16.45 -16.00 -11.02
C CYS A 142 16.98 -16.88 -12.15
N GLY A 143 16.29 -17.97 -12.45
CA GLY A 143 16.81 -19.05 -13.29
C GLY A 143 17.69 -20.02 -12.51
N ASP A 144 17.96 -21.17 -13.13
CA ASP A 144 18.89 -22.18 -12.64
C ASP A 144 19.79 -22.69 -13.77
N GLN A 145 20.67 -23.66 -13.49
CA GLN A 145 21.55 -24.22 -14.51
C GLN A 145 20.74 -24.87 -15.64
N GLY A 146 20.56 -24.12 -16.74
CA GLY A 146 19.87 -24.57 -17.94
C GLY A 146 18.48 -23.97 -18.18
N LYS A 147 17.95 -23.11 -17.28
CA LYS A 147 16.70 -22.36 -17.52
C LYS A 147 16.89 -20.87 -17.28
N SER A 148 16.46 -20.07 -18.24
CA SER A 148 16.36 -18.62 -18.07
C SER A 148 15.30 -18.29 -17.02
N GLY A 149 15.65 -17.45 -16.05
CA GLY A 149 14.68 -16.86 -15.13
C GLY A 149 13.82 -15.79 -15.80
N HIS A 150 13.03 -15.09 -14.99
CA HIS A 150 12.21 -13.96 -15.42
C HIS A 150 13.08 -12.83 -15.99
N THR A 151 12.84 -12.42 -17.22
CA THR A 151 13.61 -11.37 -17.89
C THR A 151 13.54 -10.07 -17.10
N SER A 152 12.34 -9.62 -16.75
CA SER A 152 12.06 -8.35 -16.07
C SER A 152 12.64 -8.30 -14.65
N CYS A 153 12.92 -9.45 -14.04
CA CYS A 153 13.52 -9.54 -12.69
C CYS A 153 15.06 -9.60 -12.72
N ASN A 154 15.65 -10.00 -13.84
CA ASN A 154 17.09 -10.24 -13.98
C ASN A 154 17.76 -9.22 -14.91
N LEU A 155 17.02 -8.25 -15.45
CA LEU A 155 17.60 -7.07 -16.06
C LEU A 155 18.34 -6.28 -14.97
N ALA A 156 19.67 -6.23 -15.09
CA ALA A 156 20.49 -5.33 -14.30
C ALA A 156 19.97 -3.90 -14.51
N HIS A 157 19.90 -3.12 -13.43
CA HIS A 157 19.35 -1.77 -13.44
C HIS A 157 20.00 -0.91 -14.54
N GLY A 158 19.21 -0.53 -15.55
CA GLY A 158 19.65 0.29 -16.68
C GLY A 158 20.18 -0.46 -17.91
N GLN A 159 20.12 -1.80 -17.95
CA GLN A 159 20.50 -2.57 -19.14
C GLN A 159 19.27 -3.04 -19.93
N THR A 160 19.30 -2.86 -21.25
CA THR A 160 18.28 -3.31 -22.20
C THR A 160 18.50 -4.76 -22.67
N SER A 161 19.38 -5.52 -21.99
CA SER A 161 19.68 -6.91 -22.34
C SER A 161 20.11 -7.69 -21.10
N PRO A 162 19.64 -8.95 -20.94
CA PRO A 162 20.04 -9.80 -19.82
C PRO A 162 21.54 -10.13 -19.93
N SER A 163 22.33 -9.70 -18.94
CA SER A 163 23.74 -10.09 -18.84
C SER A 163 23.84 -11.59 -18.57
N SER A 164 24.65 -12.29 -19.36
CA SER A 164 24.79 -13.76 -19.36
C SER A 164 25.42 -14.37 -18.10
N HIS A 165 25.78 -13.56 -17.10
CA HIS A 165 26.16 -13.99 -15.76
C HIS A 165 25.66 -12.93 -14.75
N MET A 166 24.82 -13.32 -13.79
CA MET A 166 24.46 -12.43 -12.68
C MET A 166 25.70 -12.26 -11.79
N GLU A 167 26.48 -11.20 -12.03
CA GLU A 167 27.49 -10.76 -11.08
C GLU A 167 26.80 -10.38 -9.78
N LYS A 168 27.34 -10.85 -8.65
CA LYS A 168 26.78 -10.55 -7.34
C LYS A 168 26.83 -9.04 -7.09
N PRO A 169 25.84 -8.46 -6.40
CA PRO A 169 25.81 -7.02 -6.12
C PRO A 169 26.87 -6.63 -5.08
N PRO A 170 27.31 -5.37 -5.04
CA PRO A 170 28.12 -4.87 -3.95
C PRO A 170 27.29 -4.86 -2.66
N LEU A 171 27.89 -5.29 -1.55
CA LEU A 171 27.26 -5.21 -0.25
C LEU A 171 26.99 -3.75 0.17
N PRO A 172 25.93 -3.49 0.95
CA PRO A 172 25.75 -2.23 1.65
C PRO A 172 26.97 -1.84 2.48
N ASN A 173 27.06 -0.55 2.87
CA ASN A 173 28.17 -0.05 3.68
C ASN A 173 28.34 -0.84 5.00
N ARG A 174 27.24 -1.41 5.50
CA ARG A 174 27.16 -2.26 6.69
C ARG A 174 26.07 -3.32 6.48
N VAL A 175 26.33 -4.55 6.90
CA VAL A 175 25.36 -5.65 6.94
C VAL A 175 25.56 -6.46 8.21
N ILE A 176 24.57 -7.25 8.59
CA ILE A 176 24.72 -8.29 9.61
C ILE A 176 25.29 -9.52 8.91
N ASP A 177 26.45 -9.99 9.37
CA ASP A 177 26.93 -11.34 9.11
C ASP A 177 26.22 -12.26 10.10
N VAL A 178 25.24 -13.03 9.64
CA VAL A 178 24.40 -13.87 10.52
C VAL A 178 25.14 -15.11 11.03
N GLY A 179 26.37 -15.33 10.61
CA GLY A 179 27.14 -16.52 10.93
C GLY A 179 26.65 -17.77 10.20
N VAL A 180 27.55 -18.71 9.95
CA VAL A 180 27.23 -20.01 9.37
C VAL A 180 27.04 -21.02 10.50
N ASN A 181 26.05 -21.92 10.41
CA ASN A 181 25.82 -23.04 11.34
C ASN A 181 25.70 -22.63 12.83
N GLY A 182 24.93 -21.57 13.13
CA GLY A 182 24.66 -21.15 14.51
C GLY A 182 25.74 -20.27 15.15
N GLY A 183 26.70 -19.77 14.37
CA GLY A 183 27.63 -18.74 14.83
C GLY A 183 26.91 -17.44 15.24
N SER A 184 27.45 -16.73 16.24
CA SER A 184 26.87 -15.48 16.70
C SER A 184 26.85 -14.42 15.60
N PRO A 185 25.75 -13.66 15.43
CA PRO A 185 25.67 -12.60 14.45
C PRO A 185 26.59 -11.43 14.84
N ARG A 186 27.07 -10.67 13.85
CA ARG A 186 27.87 -9.46 14.08
C ARG A 186 27.63 -8.42 12.99
N LEU A 187 27.90 -7.16 13.32
CA LEU A 187 27.90 -6.05 12.37
C LEU A 187 29.17 -6.10 11.51
N TYR A 188 29.01 -6.38 10.23
CA TYR A 188 30.08 -6.47 9.26
C TYR A 188 30.19 -5.17 8.45
N VAL A 189 31.42 -4.66 8.28
CA VAL A 189 31.73 -3.40 7.59
C VAL A 189 32.67 -3.70 6.42
N PRO A 190 32.16 -3.92 5.20
CA PRO A 190 32.97 -4.32 4.04
C PRO A 190 34.16 -3.40 3.77
N LYS A 191 34.02 -2.08 3.99
CA LYS A 191 35.08 -1.09 3.74
C LYS A 191 36.34 -1.28 4.61
N LEU A 192 36.28 -2.09 5.67
CA LEU A 192 37.43 -2.38 6.53
C LEU A 192 38.24 -3.60 6.06
N GLU A 193 37.76 -4.30 5.04
CA GLU A 193 38.48 -5.43 4.44
C GLU A 193 39.59 -4.95 3.49
N PRO A 194 40.57 -5.82 3.16
CA PRO A 194 41.63 -5.50 2.20
C PRO A 194 41.09 -5.11 0.82
N GLU A 195 39.99 -5.75 0.40
CA GLU A 195 39.21 -5.41 -0.78
C GLU A 195 38.01 -4.55 -0.33
N PRO A 196 38.01 -3.23 -0.59
CA PRO A 196 37.02 -2.32 -0.01
C PRO A 196 35.60 -2.50 -0.57
N THR A 197 35.47 -3.18 -1.72
CA THR A 197 34.18 -3.51 -2.33
C THR A 197 33.99 -5.02 -2.35
N ILE A 198 33.13 -5.51 -1.47
CA ILE A 198 32.78 -6.92 -1.38
C ILE A 198 31.48 -7.16 -2.15
N PHE A 199 31.50 -8.14 -3.07
CA PHE A 199 30.32 -8.52 -3.85
C PHE A 199 29.73 -9.83 -3.32
N SER A 200 28.48 -9.80 -2.85
CA SER A 200 27.77 -10.97 -2.34
C SER A 200 26.26 -10.76 -2.36
N ASP A 201 25.51 -11.86 -2.46
CA ASP A 201 24.08 -11.85 -2.18
C ASP A 201 23.84 -11.52 -0.71
N TYR A 202 22.76 -10.79 -0.46
CA TYR A 202 22.25 -10.46 0.87
C TYR A 202 20.73 -10.35 0.84
N LEU A 203 20.11 -10.55 1.99
CA LEU A 203 18.69 -10.28 2.21
C LEU A 203 18.54 -8.93 2.92
N ILE A 204 17.35 -8.33 2.82
CA ILE A 204 17.02 -7.09 3.52
C ILE A 204 15.69 -7.23 4.24
N LEU A 205 15.58 -6.69 5.46
CA LEU A 205 14.36 -6.76 6.26
C LEU A 205 13.52 -5.48 6.12
N SER A 206 12.25 -5.63 5.79
CA SER A 206 11.21 -4.60 5.85
C SER A 206 10.24 -4.95 6.98
N TYR A 207 10.08 -4.06 7.98
CA TYR A 207 9.31 -4.35 9.19
C TYR A 207 8.85 -3.09 9.94
N CYS A 208 7.82 -3.25 10.77
CA CYS A 208 7.39 -2.25 11.74
C CYS A 208 8.36 -2.19 12.92
N TRP A 209 9.00 -1.04 13.16
CA TRP A 209 9.91 -0.89 14.30
C TRP A 209 9.15 -0.99 15.63
N GLY A 210 8.09 -0.21 15.78
CA GLY A 210 7.29 -0.19 17.01
C GLY A 210 8.11 0.13 18.27
N LYS A 211 7.62 -0.31 19.43
CA LYS A 211 8.25 -0.08 20.75
C LYS A 211 9.40 -1.06 21.01
N GLY A 212 9.38 -2.25 20.38
CA GLY A 212 10.36 -3.31 20.62
C GLY A 212 11.78 -3.03 20.12
N ASN A 213 11.98 -2.02 19.27
CA ASN A 213 13.22 -1.91 18.50
C ASN A 213 14.35 -1.11 19.17
N PHE A 214 14.09 -0.41 20.28
CA PHE A 214 15.05 0.52 20.88
C PHE A 214 16.40 -0.14 21.23
N LYS A 215 16.37 -1.36 21.80
CA LYS A 215 17.58 -2.12 22.17
C LYS A 215 18.34 -2.69 20.98
N ALA A 216 17.67 -2.87 19.84
CA ALA A 216 18.30 -3.42 18.64
C ALA A 216 19.15 -2.37 17.91
N ARG A 217 18.99 -1.08 18.21
CA ARG A 217 19.66 0.02 17.50
C ARG A 217 21.17 -0.03 17.66
N THR A 218 21.87 0.17 16.55
CA THR A 218 23.30 0.50 16.59
C THR A 218 23.44 2.01 16.83
N THR A 219 24.18 2.37 17.87
CA THR A 219 24.59 3.76 18.18
C THR A 219 26.11 3.85 18.13
N ARG A 220 26.65 5.06 18.25
CA ARG A 220 28.12 5.24 18.34
C ARG A 220 28.73 4.46 19.50
N ASP A 221 28.03 4.39 20.62
CA ASP A 221 28.53 3.78 21.86
C ASP A 221 28.65 2.26 21.77
N ASN A 222 27.74 1.60 21.04
CA ASN A 222 27.73 0.14 20.92
C ASN A 222 28.29 -0.38 19.58
N PHE A 223 28.77 0.51 18.70
CA PHE A 223 29.24 0.16 17.36
C PHE A 223 30.35 -0.89 17.36
N GLU A 224 31.44 -0.66 18.11
CA GLU A 224 32.57 -1.59 18.18
C GLU A 224 32.20 -2.91 18.86
N GLN A 225 31.31 -2.87 19.86
CA GLN A 225 30.77 -4.09 20.48
C GLN A 225 30.02 -4.93 19.44
N ARG A 226 29.10 -4.31 18.68
CA ARG A 226 28.30 -5.01 17.65
C ARG A 226 29.15 -5.54 16.50
N ARG A 227 30.29 -4.90 16.19
CA ARG A 227 31.25 -5.43 15.22
C ARG A 227 31.92 -6.73 15.68
N ALA A 228 32.16 -6.87 16.98
CA ALA A 228 32.66 -8.11 17.55
C ALA A 228 31.55 -9.17 17.59
N GLU A 229 30.41 -8.85 18.20
CA GLU A 229 29.28 -9.74 18.38
C GLU A 229 27.99 -8.95 18.69
N ILE A 230 26.87 -9.36 18.11
CA ILE A 230 25.53 -8.86 18.43
C ILE A 230 24.85 -9.87 19.36
N ASN A 231 24.50 -9.43 20.57
CA ASN A 231 23.72 -10.25 21.50
C ASN A 231 22.29 -10.43 20.97
N LEU A 232 21.89 -11.69 20.72
CA LEU A 232 20.55 -12.02 20.23
C LEU A 232 19.43 -11.57 21.19
N GLU A 233 19.67 -11.50 22.50
CA GLU A 233 18.69 -11.06 23.48
C GLU A 233 18.36 -9.56 23.39
N GLU A 234 19.23 -8.77 22.76
CA GLU A 234 18.99 -7.35 22.48
C GLU A 234 18.14 -7.13 21.23
N LEU A 235 17.94 -8.18 20.42
CA LEU A 235 17.21 -8.11 19.16
C LEU A 235 15.72 -8.40 19.36
N SER A 236 14.90 -7.61 18.70
CA SER A 236 13.46 -7.84 18.62
C SER A 236 13.14 -9.19 17.97
N GLN A 237 11.95 -9.74 18.25
CA GLN A 237 11.58 -11.06 17.72
C GLN A 237 11.59 -11.07 16.18
N THR A 238 11.13 -10.00 15.54
CA THR A 238 11.14 -9.86 14.08
C THR A 238 12.55 -9.89 13.49
N ILE A 239 13.53 -9.27 14.13
CA ILE A 239 14.93 -9.31 13.65
C ILE A 239 15.52 -10.72 13.84
N ARG A 240 15.20 -11.40 14.95
CA ARG A 240 15.62 -12.79 15.18
C ARG A 240 15.02 -13.75 14.15
N ASP A 241 13.73 -13.61 13.86
CA ASP A 241 13.06 -14.37 12.81
C ASP A 241 13.71 -14.13 11.43
N ALA A 242 14.09 -12.89 11.11
CA ALA A 242 14.78 -12.58 9.86
C ALA A 242 16.18 -13.20 9.77
N ILE A 243 16.91 -13.26 10.88
CA ILE A 243 18.20 -13.97 10.97
C ILE A 243 18.00 -15.47 10.70
N ASP A 244 16.98 -16.09 11.32
CA ASP A 244 16.65 -17.50 11.13
C ASP A 244 16.29 -17.81 9.67
N VAL A 245 15.43 -16.99 9.05
CA VAL A 245 15.08 -17.12 7.63
C VAL A 245 16.32 -16.97 6.74
N THR A 246 17.17 -16.00 7.02
CA THR A 246 18.41 -15.76 6.25
C THR A 246 19.31 -16.99 6.26
N ARG A 247 19.51 -17.60 7.45
CA ARG A 247 20.28 -18.84 7.61
C ARG A 247 19.61 -20.02 6.90
N ALA A 248 18.30 -20.19 7.04
CA ALA A 248 17.56 -21.28 6.41
C ALA A 248 17.59 -21.20 4.88
N MET A 249 17.64 -19.99 4.31
CA MET A 249 17.82 -19.74 2.87
C MET A 249 19.28 -19.90 2.40
N GLY A 250 20.19 -20.31 3.29
CA GLY A 250 21.62 -20.47 2.99
C GLY A 250 22.34 -19.16 2.69
N GLN A 251 21.77 -18.02 3.09
CA GLN A 251 22.39 -16.70 2.93
C GLN A 251 23.16 -16.30 4.18
N ARG A 252 24.19 -15.46 4.01
CA ARG A 252 25.09 -15.04 5.10
C ARG A 252 24.84 -13.61 5.56
N TYR A 253 24.37 -12.74 4.66
CA TYR A 253 24.27 -11.31 4.93
C TYR A 253 22.82 -10.87 4.98
N LEU A 254 22.49 -10.10 6.01
CA LEU A 254 21.19 -9.50 6.22
C LEU A 254 21.36 -8.00 6.47
N PHE A 255 20.63 -7.16 5.75
CA PHE A 255 20.52 -5.74 6.05
C PHE A 255 19.28 -5.48 6.91
N VAL A 256 19.49 -4.79 8.04
CA VAL A 256 18.43 -4.27 8.91
C VAL A 256 18.79 -2.83 9.24
N ASP A 257 17.96 -1.89 8.82
CA ASP A 257 18.16 -0.45 8.98
C ASP A 257 18.58 -0.03 10.40
N ALA A 258 17.89 -0.49 11.43
CA ALA A 258 18.14 -0.17 12.83
C ALA A 258 19.54 -0.60 13.30
N ILE A 259 20.13 -1.61 12.67
CA ILE A 259 21.44 -2.18 13.03
C ILE A 259 22.54 -1.70 12.08
N CYS A 260 22.22 -1.56 10.79
CA CYS A 260 23.19 -1.27 9.73
C CYS A 260 23.39 0.23 9.51
N ILE A 261 22.49 1.08 10.02
CA ILE A 261 22.63 2.53 10.05
C ILE A 261 22.90 2.94 11.50
N ILE A 262 23.89 3.80 11.72
CA ILE A 262 24.19 4.34 13.04
C ILE A 262 23.10 5.35 13.39
N GLN A 263 22.33 4.99 14.39
CA GLN A 263 21.16 5.73 14.81
C GLN A 263 21.55 6.90 15.73
N HIS A 264 20.79 7.99 15.65
CA HIS A 264 20.97 9.17 16.49
C HIS A 264 19.64 9.55 17.16
N ASN A 265 19.67 10.29 18.26
CA ASN A 265 18.48 10.93 18.82
C ASN A 265 18.30 12.35 18.23
N GLN A 266 17.17 12.98 18.51
CA GLN A 266 16.96 14.39 18.14
C GLN A 266 18.03 15.28 18.80
N GLY A 267 18.63 16.16 18.01
CA GLY A 267 19.70 17.06 18.44
C GLY A 267 21.11 16.45 18.43
N GLU A 268 21.23 15.16 18.10
CA GLU A 268 22.52 14.48 17.90
C GLU A 268 22.93 14.48 16.41
N ASP A 269 24.17 14.06 16.15
CA ASP A 269 24.76 14.04 14.82
C ASP A 269 24.13 12.99 13.89
N ALA A 270 23.35 13.48 12.93
CA ALA A 270 22.65 12.70 11.91
C ALA A 270 23.48 12.35 10.67
N THR A 271 24.81 12.56 10.69
CA THR A 271 25.68 12.39 9.50
C THR A 271 25.55 11.01 8.84
N ASP A 272 25.44 9.95 9.64
CA ASP A 272 25.33 8.59 9.10
C ASP A 272 24.00 8.36 8.38
N TRP A 273 22.90 8.82 8.97
CA TRP A 273 21.58 8.76 8.34
C TRP A 273 21.54 9.57 7.03
N LEU A 274 22.12 10.78 7.02
CA LEU A 274 22.21 11.63 5.82
C LEU A 274 23.02 10.98 4.69
N ALA A 275 23.95 10.08 5.02
CA ALA A 275 24.73 9.33 4.04
C ALA A 275 24.03 8.04 3.56
N GLU A 276 23.28 7.37 4.44
CA GLU A 276 22.64 6.08 4.17
C GLU A 276 21.23 6.22 3.57
N ALA A 277 20.43 7.19 4.00
CA ALA A 277 19.06 7.38 3.54
C ALA A 277 18.94 7.51 2.00
N PRO A 278 19.80 8.27 1.30
CA PRO A 278 19.78 8.33 -0.16
C PRO A 278 20.14 7.00 -0.85
N LEU A 279 20.80 6.07 -0.15
CA LEU A 279 21.21 4.76 -0.67
C LEU A 279 20.15 3.68 -0.45
N MET A 280 19.15 3.91 0.39
CA MET A 280 18.13 2.91 0.76
C MET A 280 17.50 2.25 -0.46
N GLY A 281 17.07 3.05 -1.45
CA GLY A 281 16.49 2.50 -2.67
C GLY A 281 17.42 1.54 -3.42
N ARG A 282 18.74 1.82 -3.41
CA ARG A 282 19.75 0.94 -4.00
C ARG A 282 19.96 -0.34 -3.18
N TYR A 283 19.84 -0.28 -1.86
CA TYR A 283 19.95 -1.47 -1.01
C TYR A 283 18.79 -2.46 -1.24
N TYR A 284 17.56 -1.98 -1.41
CA TYR A 284 16.43 -2.86 -1.75
C TYR A 284 16.54 -3.39 -3.19
N GLN A 285 16.97 -2.54 -4.13
CA GLN A 285 17.22 -2.92 -5.52
C GLN A 285 18.26 -4.04 -5.66
N ASN A 286 19.37 -3.92 -4.93
CA ASN A 286 20.47 -4.87 -5.03
C ASN A 286 20.27 -6.12 -4.18
N ALA A 287 19.31 -6.16 -3.25
CA ALA A 287 19.10 -7.35 -2.43
C ALA A 287 18.69 -8.55 -3.29
N LEU A 288 19.13 -9.75 -2.89
CA LEU A 288 18.64 -10.99 -3.50
C LEU A 288 17.12 -11.07 -3.30
N CYS A 289 16.65 -10.78 -2.09
CA CYS A 289 15.25 -10.73 -1.75
C CYS A 289 15.02 -9.91 -0.47
N THR A 290 13.87 -9.25 -0.41
CA THR A 290 13.37 -8.58 0.78
C THR A 290 12.50 -9.53 1.60
N ILE A 291 12.85 -9.71 2.88
CA ILE A 291 11.99 -10.33 3.88
C ILE A 291 11.08 -9.23 4.41
N ALA A 292 9.79 -9.31 4.13
CA ALA A 292 8.80 -8.37 4.65
C ALA A 292 8.03 -9.02 5.80
N ALA A 293 8.14 -8.47 7.01
CA ALA A 293 7.35 -8.85 8.18
C ALA A 293 5.94 -8.25 8.08
N THR A 294 5.24 -8.59 7.00
CA THR A 294 4.02 -7.93 6.52
C THR A 294 2.88 -7.99 7.53
N GLY A 295 2.68 -9.12 8.21
CA GLY A 295 1.61 -9.30 9.20
C GLY A 295 1.90 -8.78 10.61
N ALA A 296 3.12 -8.31 10.90
CA ALA A 296 3.53 -7.88 12.24
C ALA A 296 3.25 -6.39 12.48
N TYR A 297 2.63 -6.06 13.63
CA TYR A 297 2.34 -4.67 14.02
C TYR A 297 3.54 -4.02 14.72
N ASP A 298 4.31 -4.81 15.47
CA ASP A 298 5.51 -4.38 16.20
C ASP A 298 6.68 -5.34 15.93
N SER A 299 7.90 -4.85 16.08
CA SER A 299 9.10 -5.69 15.99
C SER A 299 9.17 -6.75 17.11
N SER A 300 8.44 -6.56 18.21
CA SER A 300 8.30 -7.56 19.27
C SER A 300 7.48 -8.78 18.88
N ASP A 301 6.62 -8.68 17.87
CA ASP A 301 5.65 -9.74 17.54
C ASP A 301 6.34 -10.95 16.90
N GLY A 302 7.33 -10.70 16.04
CA GLY A 302 7.82 -11.71 15.11
C GLY A 302 6.85 -11.97 13.97
N PHE A 303 7.24 -12.87 13.06
CA PHE A 303 6.43 -13.26 11.91
C PHE A 303 6.46 -14.77 11.63
N LEU A 304 7.29 -15.53 12.36
CA LEU A 304 7.26 -17.00 12.38
C LEU A 304 6.41 -17.49 13.56
N THR A 305 5.13 -17.12 13.54
CA THR A 305 4.14 -17.37 14.59
C THR A 305 3.12 -18.45 14.19
N GLU A 306 2.35 -18.93 15.16
CA GLU A 306 1.27 -19.88 14.88
C GLU A 306 0.21 -19.30 13.94
N ARG A 307 -0.39 -20.17 13.12
CA ARG A 307 -1.42 -19.83 12.13
C ARG A 307 -2.74 -20.50 12.50
N PRO A 308 -3.64 -19.83 13.26
CA PRO A 308 -4.85 -20.46 13.77
C PRO A 308 -5.81 -20.92 12.65
N GLY A 309 -5.77 -20.29 11.48
CA GLY A 309 -6.59 -20.67 10.33
C GLY A 309 -6.27 -22.07 9.80
N GLU A 310 -5.08 -22.58 10.08
CA GLU A 310 -4.61 -23.92 9.67
C GLU A 310 -4.69 -24.95 10.81
N LEU A 311 -5.34 -24.64 11.94
CA LEU A 311 -5.52 -25.56 13.06
C LEU A 311 -6.24 -26.85 12.63
N TYR A 312 -7.18 -26.74 11.69
CA TYR A 312 -7.95 -27.86 11.16
C TYR A 312 -7.71 -28.04 9.67
N THR A 313 -7.48 -29.29 9.24
CA THR A 313 -7.55 -29.63 7.82
C THR A 313 -8.98 -29.44 7.32
N VAL A 314 -9.10 -28.67 6.23
CA VAL A 314 -10.36 -28.35 5.58
C VAL A 314 -10.30 -28.73 4.11
N SER A 315 -11.46 -29.05 3.55
CA SER A 315 -11.70 -29.28 2.12
C SER A 315 -13.03 -28.63 1.76
N PRO A 316 -13.33 -28.40 0.46
CA PRO A 316 -14.67 -28.02 0.05
C PRO A 316 -15.73 -28.95 0.66
N VAL A 317 -16.77 -28.38 1.27
CA VAL A 317 -17.82 -29.12 1.98
C VAL A 317 -19.14 -28.98 1.25
N LEU A 318 -19.78 -30.09 0.87
CA LEU A 318 -21.09 -30.06 0.21
C LEU A 318 -22.11 -29.39 1.14
N LEU A 319 -22.74 -28.31 0.70
CA LEU A 319 -23.80 -27.61 1.44
C LEU A 319 -25.19 -28.10 1.01
N ALA A 320 -25.40 -28.25 -0.29
CA ALA A 320 -26.69 -28.58 -0.89
C ALA A 320 -26.53 -29.33 -2.21
N ARG A 321 -27.54 -30.14 -2.57
CA ARG A 321 -27.65 -30.82 -3.87
C ARG A 321 -29.07 -30.60 -4.39
N TYR A 322 -29.18 -29.98 -5.56
CA TYR A 322 -30.45 -29.74 -6.23
C TYR A 322 -30.63 -30.74 -7.37
N ASN A 323 -31.84 -31.30 -7.47
CA ASN A 323 -32.27 -32.03 -8.65
C ASN A 323 -33.18 -31.10 -9.44
N ASP A 324 -32.81 -30.74 -10.67
CA ASP A 324 -33.76 -30.15 -11.61
C ASP A 324 -34.65 -31.29 -12.13
N SER A 325 -35.85 -31.43 -11.59
CA SER A 325 -36.91 -32.26 -12.18
C SER A 325 -37.54 -31.46 -13.33
N GLU A 326 -37.72 -31.98 -14.55
CA GLU A 326 -38.61 -33.12 -14.87
C GLU A 326 -38.04 -34.14 -15.89
N GLU A 327 -36.82 -33.98 -16.39
CA GLU A 327 -36.19 -34.95 -17.31
C GLU A 327 -35.10 -35.75 -16.57
N GLU A 328 -35.21 -37.09 -16.59
CA GLU A 328 -34.29 -38.07 -15.95
C GLU A 328 -32.80 -37.97 -16.39
N SER A 329 -32.44 -36.96 -17.20
CA SER A 329 -31.15 -36.84 -17.89
C SER A 329 -30.29 -35.62 -17.49
N GLN A 330 -30.74 -34.73 -16.59
CA GLN A 330 -29.91 -33.59 -16.15
C GLN A 330 -29.12 -33.89 -14.87
N GLU A 331 -27.83 -33.52 -14.87
CA GLU A 331 -26.91 -33.67 -13.74
C GLU A 331 -27.38 -32.86 -12.53
N SER A 332 -27.43 -33.49 -11.35
CA SER A 332 -27.71 -32.81 -10.09
C SER A 332 -26.67 -31.71 -9.81
N GLN A 333 -27.11 -30.48 -9.54
CA GLN A 333 -26.19 -29.40 -9.18
C GLN A 333 -25.80 -29.49 -7.71
N GLU A 334 -24.50 -29.50 -7.43
CA GLU A 334 -23.93 -29.53 -6.08
C GLU A 334 -23.36 -28.17 -5.71
N ILE A 335 -23.69 -27.69 -4.52
CA ILE A 335 -23.15 -26.45 -3.96
C ILE A 335 -22.17 -26.81 -2.86
N TYR A 336 -20.93 -26.31 -2.97
CA TYR A 336 -19.89 -26.50 -1.97
C TYR A 336 -19.56 -25.19 -1.25
N ALA A 337 -19.38 -25.28 0.07
CA ALA A 337 -18.71 -24.26 0.87
C ALA A 337 -17.21 -24.31 0.58
N ASP A 338 -16.67 -23.20 0.10
CA ASP A 338 -15.22 -23.03 -0.06
C ASP A 338 -14.57 -22.84 1.33
N PRO A 339 -13.51 -23.61 1.69
CA PRO A 339 -12.77 -23.41 2.93
C PRO A 339 -12.18 -21.99 3.11
N SER A 340 -12.19 -21.17 2.06
CA SER A 340 -11.48 -19.89 1.98
C SER A 340 -9.97 -20.10 2.12
N HIS A 341 -9.22 -19.08 1.72
CA HIS A 341 -7.77 -19.08 1.78
C HIS A 341 -7.28 -17.65 2.07
N PRO A 342 -6.04 -17.48 2.55
CA PRO A 342 -5.47 -16.16 2.79
C PRO A 342 -5.41 -15.33 1.50
N LEU A 343 -6.23 -14.28 1.42
CA LEU A 343 -6.30 -13.39 0.28
C LEU A 343 -5.18 -12.35 0.31
N TRP A 344 -4.61 -12.06 -0.87
CA TRP A 344 -3.55 -11.05 -1.04
C TRP A 344 -3.96 -9.68 -0.47
N LEU A 345 -5.20 -9.24 -0.75
CA LEU A 345 -5.70 -7.94 -0.32
C LEU A 345 -5.58 -7.74 1.20
N PHE A 346 -5.95 -8.75 1.99
CA PHE A 346 -5.97 -8.66 3.44
C PHE A 346 -4.64 -8.99 4.11
N ASN A 347 -3.87 -9.91 3.53
CA ASN A 347 -2.61 -10.37 4.11
C ASN A 347 -1.38 -9.57 3.64
N VAL A 348 -1.49 -8.86 2.50
CA VAL A 348 -0.42 -8.05 1.93
C VAL A 348 -0.87 -6.61 1.78
N SER A 349 -1.80 -6.30 0.87
CA SER A 349 -2.09 -4.90 0.52
C SER A 349 -2.58 -4.04 1.68
N ASN A 350 -3.43 -4.58 2.55
CA ASN A 350 -4.01 -3.88 3.71
C ASN A 350 -3.33 -4.29 5.02
N SER A 351 -2.04 -4.64 4.94
CA SER A 351 -1.27 -5.11 6.08
C SER A 351 -0.66 -3.94 6.86
N PRO A 352 -0.36 -4.13 8.17
CA PRO A 352 0.20 -3.08 9.02
C PRO A 352 1.52 -2.50 8.50
N LEU A 353 2.31 -3.32 7.79
CA LEU A 353 3.58 -2.87 7.23
C LEU A 353 3.37 -1.77 6.18
N TYR A 354 2.39 -1.94 5.28
CA TYR A 354 2.15 -1.01 4.16
C TYR A 354 1.28 0.20 4.52
N ASP A 355 0.91 0.34 5.80
CA ASP A 355 0.44 1.61 6.33
C ASP A 355 1.61 2.60 6.48
N ARG A 356 2.89 2.19 6.42
CA ARG A 356 4.05 3.07 6.65
C ARG A 356 4.64 3.64 5.37
N GLY A 357 4.90 4.94 5.32
CA GLY A 357 5.37 5.64 4.11
C GLY A 357 6.64 5.07 3.47
N TRP A 358 7.70 4.84 4.25
CA TRP A 358 8.98 4.30 3.74
C TRP A 358 8.81 2.95 3.03
N THR A 359 7.83 2.13 3.44
CA THR A 359 7.65 0.78 2.91
C THR A 359 7.20 0.73 1.46
N LEU A 360 6.64 1.84 0.93
CA LEU A 360 6.37 1.95 -0.50
C LEU A 360 7.66 1.79 -1.30
N GLN A 361 8.72 2.49 -0.89
CA GLN A 361 10.03 2.42 -1.53
C GLN A 361 10.62 1.02 -1.40
N GLU A 362 10.59 0.49 -0.19
CA GLU A 362 11.13 -0.82 0.16
C GLU A 362 10.52 -1.91 -0.73
N ARG A 363 9.19 -1.93 -0.86
CA ARG A 363 8.47 -2.90 -1.69
C ARG A 363 8.67 -2.66 -3.18
N SER A 364 8.49 -1.41 -3.63
CA SER A 364 8.48 -1.07 -5.07
C SER A 364 9.85 -1.26 -5.73
N LEU A 365 10.92 -1.00 -4.99
CA LEU A 365 12.29 -1.07 -5.50
C LEU A 365 12.93 -2.46 -5.32
N SER A 366 12.32 -3.34 -4.55
CA SER A 366 12.75 -4.73 -4.43
C SER A 366 12.51 -5.51 -5.72
N ASN A 367 13.50 -6.28 -6.17
CA ASN A 367 13.30 -7.21 -7.29
C ASN A 367 12.41 -8.39 -6.90
N ARG A 368 12.48 -8.81 -5.63
CA ARG A 368 11.79 -9.96 -5.04
C ARG A 368 11.43 -9.66 -3.60
N VAL A 369 10.19 -9.92 -3.19
CA VAL A 369 9.71 -9.75 -1.82
C VAL A 369 9.05 -11.05 -1.35
N ILE A 370 9.43 -11.51 -0.17
CA ILE A 370 8.73 -12.57 0.56
C ILE A 370 7.94 -11.88 1.67
N HIS A 371 6.62 -11.86 1.54
CA HIS A 371 5.73 -11.33 2.56
C HIS A 371 5.39 -12.43 3.55
N PHE A 372 5.83 -12.28 4.79
CA PHE A 372 5.32 -13.05 5.91
C PHE A 372 4.05 -12.35 6.40
N GLY A 373 2.93 -12.70 5.78
CA GLY A 373 1.59 -12.25 6.19
C GLY A 373 1.16 -12.94 7.49
N ARG A 374 -0.01 -12.53 8.01
CA ARG A 374 -0.58 -13.10 9.24
C ARG A 374 -0.86 -14.60 9.10
N ASP A 375 -1.42 -14.99 7.96
CA ASP A 375 -1.98 -16.33 7.77
C ASP A 375 -1.17 -17.21 6.81
N ALA A 376 -0.31 -16.62 5.97
CA ALA A 376 0.50 -17.33 4.99
C ALA A 376 1.70 -16.50 4.52
N VAL A 377 2.63 -17.17 3.82
CA VAL A 377 3.70 -16.53 3.07
C VAL A 377 3.28 -16.26 1.63
N PHE A 378 3.63 -15.07 1.15
CA PHE A 378 3.41 -14.63 -0.23
C PHE A 378 4.72 -14.25 -0.89
N TRP A 379 4.74 -14.37 -2.21
CA TRP A 379 5.87 -14.02 -3.06
C TRP A 379 5.44 -12.95 -4.04
N GLU A 380 6.28 -11.92 -4.18
CA GLU A 380 6.14 -10.89 -5.19
C GLU A 380 7.46 -10.72 -5.95
N CYS A 381 7.38 -10.68 -7.28
CA CYS A 381 8.46 -10.19 -8.15
C CYS A 381 7.85 -9.48 -9.37
N ALA A 382 8.67 -9.12 -10.35
CA ALA A 382 8.21 -8.40 -11.55
C ALA A 382 7.16 -9.15 -12.38
N GLU A 383 7.23 -10.48 -12.43
CA GLU A 383 6.42 -11.30 -13.34
C GLU A 383 5.52 -12.32 -12.62
N LEU A 384 5.64 -12.43 -11.29
CA LEU A 384 4.89 -13.42 -10.52
C LEU A 384 4.52 -12.88 -9.14
N GLN A 385 3.22 -12.94 -8.85
CA GLN A 385 2.67 -12.89 -7.51
C GLN A 385 2.13 -14.28 -7.16
N ALA A 386 2.60 -14.86 -6.07
CA ALA A 386 2.26 -16.22 -5.64
C ALA A 386 2.02 -16.26 -4.12
N SER A 387 1.40 -17.34 -3.65
CA SER A 387 1.22 -17.61 -2.23
C SER A 387 1.46 -19.07 -1.91
N GLU A 388 1.56 -19.44 -0.65
CA GLU A 388 1.65 -20.86 -0.24
C GLU A 388 0.49 -21.72 -0.79
N CYS A 389 -0.69 -21.11 -0.99
CA CYS A 389 -1.87 -21.74 -1.59
C CYS A 389 -1.82 -21.81 -3.12
N PHE A 390 -1.19 -20.82 -3.76
CA PHE A 390 -1.05 -20.73 -5.22
C PHE A 390 0.41 -20.50 -5.60
N PRO A 391 1.27 -21.52 -5.45
CA PRO A 391 2.72 -21.34 -5.62
C PRO A 391 3.11 -21.00 -7.07
N LYS A 392 2.24 -21.26 -8.05
CA LYS A 392 2.45 -20.97 -9.47
C LYS A 392 1.82 -19.66 -9.95
N GLY A 393 1.17 -18.91 -9.06
CA GLY A 393 0.52 -17.65 -9.40
C GLY A 393 -0.86 -17.52 -8.79
N VAL A 394 -1.12 -16.40 -8.11
CA VAL A 394 -2.44 -16.09 -7.55
C VAL A 394 -3.44 -15.83 -8.69
N PRO A 395 -4.69 -16.30 -8.62
CA PRO A 395 -5.71 -16.08 -9.64
C PRO A 395 -5.99 -14.60 -9.90
N GLN A 396 -6.21 -14.22 -11.16
CA GLN A 396 -6.44 -12.83 -11.54
C GLN A 396 -7.63 -12.15 -10.83
N THR A 397 -8.64 -12.94 -10.48
CA THR A 397 -9.83 -12.48 -9.75
C THR A 397 -9.53 -11.96 -8.35
N GLU A 398 -8.36 -12.26 -7.77
CA GLU A 398 -7.91 -11.67 -6.50
C GLU A 398 -7.27 -10.29 -6.68
N PHE A 399 -6.87 -9.91 -7.90
CA PHE A 399 -6.23 -8.62 -8.18
C PHE A 399 -7.21 -7.48 -8.45
N LEU A 400 -8.48 -7.78 -8.75
CA LEU A 400 -9.50 -6.78 -9.11
C LEU A 400 -9.79 -5.76 -7.98
N ALA A 401 -9.26 -5.97 -6.78
CA ALA A 401 -9.43 -5.06 -5.63
C ALA A 401 -8.11 -4.51 -5.07
N SER A 402 -6.95 -4.76 -5.69
CA SER A 402 -5.66 -4.32 -5.12
C SER A 402 -4.95 -3.25 -5.95
N VAL A 403 -4.84 -2.06 -5.36
CA VAL A 403 -3.71 -1.10 -5.21
C VAL A 403 -2.35 -1.43 -5.91
N ASN A 404 -2.01 -2.69 -6.18
CA ASN A 404 -0.70 -3.12 -6.70
C ASN A 404 -0.46 -2.86 -8.19
N LEU A 405 -1.47 -2.50 -8.98
CA LEU A 405 -1.30 -2.34 -10.43
C LEU A 405 -0.44 -1.10 -10.76
N SER A 406 -0.57 -0.01 -10.02
CA SER A 406 -0.04 1.29 -10.43
C SER A 406 1.47 1.41 -10.29
N HIS A 407 2.06 0.99 -9.16
CA HIS A 407 3.52 0.97 -9.02
C HIS A 407 4.17 -0.08 -9.93
N GLN A 408 3.54 -1.24 -10.14
CA GLN A 408 4.07 -2.25 -11.06
C GLN A 408 4.05 -1.74 -12.51
N GLN A 409 3.00 -1.05 -12.92
CA GLN A 409 2.91 -0.44 -14.26
C GLN A 409 3.92 0.70 -14.44
N LEU A 410 4.14 1.54 -13.43
CA LEU A 410 5.15 2.61 -13.45
C LEU A 410 6.60 2.13 -13.55
N LEU A 411 6.88 0.92 -13.07
CA LEU A 411 8.26 0.43 -12.92
C LEU A 411 8.61 -0.70 -13.88
N ARG A 412 7.64 -1.19 -14.68
CA ARG A 412 7.80 -2.45 -15.45
C ARG A 412 7.15 -2.48 -16.84
N SER A 413 6.29 -1.52 -17.24
CA SER A 413 5.54 -1.61 -18.50
C SER A 413 6.13 -0.76 -19.63
N GLU A 414 6.64 -1.40 -20.69
CA GLU A 414 7.02 -0.75 -21.96
C GLU A 414 5.79 -0.39 -22.83
N ASP A 415 4.65 -1.06 -22.64
CA ASP A 415 3.42 -0.84 -23.41
C ASP A 415 2.57 0.35 -22.91
N THR A 416 2.97 1.00 -21.82
CA THR A 416 2.27 2.16 -21.25
C THR A 416 2.83 3.45 -21.83
N SER A 417 1.96 4.36 -22.31
CA SER A 417 2.42 5.68 -22.77
C SER A 417 2.91 6.53 -21.59
N LYS A 418 3.86 7.43 -21.84
CA LYS A 418 4.39 8.34 -20.81
C LYS A 418 3.28 9.15 -20.14
N GLU A 419 2.30 9.61 -20.91
CA GLU A 419 1.16 10.39 -20.42
C GLU A 419 0.31 9.58 -19.45
N LYS A 420 0.03 8.31 -19.77
CA LYS A 420 -0.72 7.43 -18.88
C LYS A 420 0.08 7.07 -17.62
N ALA A 421 1.36 6.76 -17.78
CA ALA A 421 2.23 6.44 -16.65
C ALA A 421 2.31 7.61 -15.66
N LEU A 422 2.71 8.79 -16.13
CA LEU A 422 2.97 9.94 -15.26
C LEU A 422 1.69 10.71 -14.86
N GLY A 423 0.63 10.63 -15.67
CA GLY A 423 -0.62 11.37 -15.47
C GLY A 423 -1.78 10.56 -14.87
N GLU A 424 -1.65 9.23 -14.73
CA GLU A 424 -2.66 8.39 -14.08
C GLU A 424 -2.01 7.55 -12.96
N PHE A 425 -1.03 6.72 -13.31
CA PHE A 425 -0.46 5.78 -12.35
C PHE A 425 0.39 6.48 -11.27
N TRP A 426 1.15 7.52 -11.63
CA TRP A 426 1.89 8.30 -10.65
C TRP A 426 0.96 9.03 -9.69
N PHE A 427 -0.12 9.61 -10.19
CA PHE A 427 -1.10 10.32 -9.36
C PHE A 427 -1.79 9.35 -8.39
N GLN A 428 -2.20 8.18 -8.86
CA GLN A 428 -2.76 7.15 -8.00
C GLN A 428 -1.76 6.68 -6.93
N LEU A 429 -0.49 6.48 -7.30
CA LEU A 429 0.56 6.12 -6.37
C LEU A 429 0.75 7.19 -5.29
N VAL A 430 0.80 8.47 -5.67
CA VAL A 430 0.89 9.60 -4.71
C VAL A 430 -0.35 9.63 -3.81
N THR A 431 -1.53 9.39 -4.36
CA THR A 431 -2.77 9.34 -3.57
C THR A 431 -2.71 8.26 -2.48
N GLU A 432 -2.26 7.07 -2.82
CA GLU A 432 -2.10 5.98 -1.86
C GLU A 432 -0.97 6.28 -0.85
N TYR A 433 0.18 6.73 -1.35
CA TYR A 433 1.35 7.07 -0.55
C TYR A 433 1.09 8.18 0.47
N SER A 434 0.36 9.22 0.08
CA SER A 434 0.00 10.33 0.97
C SER A 434 -0.89 9.91 2.13
N SER A 435 -1.56 8.75 2.01
CA SER A 435 -2.36 8.14 3.08
C SER A 435 -1.61 7.19 4.00
N MET A 436 -0.33 6.99 3.76
CA MET A 436 0.53 6.25 4.66
C MET A 436 0.99 7.11 5.84
N ASP A 437 1.26 6.44 6.96
CA ASP A 437 1.78 7.00 8.19
C ASP A 437 3.29 7.30 8.08
N PHE A 438 3.66 8.50 8.53
CA PHE A 438 5.04 8.95 8.64
C PHE A 438 5.35 9.31 10.08
N THR A 439 6.39 8.71 10.65
CA THR A 439 6.91 9.14 11.95
C THR A 439 7.47 10.55 11.89
N TYR A 440 8.13 10.89 10.77
CA TYR A 440 8.60 12.23 10.47
C TYR A 440 8.02 12.65 9.11
N PHE A 441 7.15 13.64 9.14
CA PHE A 441 6.42 14.08 7.94
C PHE A 441 7.36 14.58 6.83
N ASP A 442 8.51 15.15 7.21
CA ASP A 442 9.55 15.65 6.30
C ASP A 442 10.18 14.53 5.44
N ASP A 443 10.01 13.25 5.80
CA ASP A 443 10.52 12.12 5.02
C ASP A 443 9.71 11.86 3.74
N ARG A 444 8.51 12.44 3.58
CA ARG A 444 7.60 12.14 2.47
C ARG A 444 8.26 12.23 1.09
N LEU A 445 9.04 13.27 0.82
CA LEU A 445 9.70 13.42 -0.49
C LEU A 445 10.91 12.49 -0.63
N VAL A 446 11.66 12.26 0.46
CA VAL A 446 12.85 11.40 0.44
C VAL A 446 12.46 9.94 0.24
N ALA A 447 11.44 9.48 0.94
CA ALA A 447 10.97 8.10 0.88
C ALA A 447 10.39 7.74 -0.50
N ILE A 448 9.74 8.68 -1.21
CA ILE A 448 9.24 8.41 -2.57
C ILE A 448 10.30 8.61 -3.67
N GLN A 449 11.40 9.32 -3.38
CA GLN A 449 12.41 9.74 -4.37
C GLN A 449 12.95 8.57 -5.20
N GLY A 450 13.31 7.45 -4.56
CA GLY A 450 13.87 6.32 -5.31
C GLY A 450 12.87 5.67 -6.28
N VAL A 451 11.55 5.77 -6.01
CA VAL A 451 10.51 5.33 -6.94
C VAL A 451 10.46 6.30 -8.12
N ALA A 452 10.50 7.61 -7.87
CA ALA A 452 10.55 8.62 -8.92
C ALA A 452 11.79 8.45 -9.83
N ASP A 453 12.97 8.28 -9.24
CA ASP A 453 14.22 8.06 -9.96
C ASP A 453 14.12 6.86 -10.90
N ARG A 454 13.48 5.77 -10.43
CA ARG A 454 13.29 4.57 -11.25
C ARG A 454 12.25 4.78 -12.34
N THR A 455 11.17 5.49 -12.05
CA THR A 455 10.17 5.87 -13.06
C THR A 455 10.80 6.72 -14.17
N GLN A 456 11.76 7.62 -13.87
CA GLN A 456 12.48 8.41 -14.87
C GLN A 456 13.32 7.56 -15.84
N LEU A 457 13.73 6.35 -15.46
CA LEU A 457 14.47 5.46 -16.36
C LEU A 457 13.59 4.91 -17.50
N PHE A 458 12.32 4.63 -17.21
CA PHE A 458 11.36 4.12 -18.20
C PHE A 458 10.60 5.23 -18.91
N PHE A 459 10.33 6.32 -18.19
CA PHE A 459 9.59 7.48 -18.68
C PHE A 459 10.43 8.74 -18.49
N PRO A 460 11.39 9.03 -19.38
CA PRO A 460 12.31 10.17 -19.23
C PRO A 460 11.56 11.48 -19.02
N ASP A 461 11.66 12.03 -17.81
CA ASP A 461 11.10 13.32 -17.41
C ASP A 461 11.92 13.88 -16.25
N THR A 462 11.65 15.12 -15.83
CA THR A 462 12.27 15.71 -14.65
C THR A 462 11.32 15.63 -13.47
N TYR A 463 11.77 14.98 -12.39
CA TYR A 463 11.03 14.91 -11.14
C TYR A 463 11.47 16.04 -10.19
N VAL A 464 10.50 16.77 -9.62
CA VAL A 464 10.75 17.93 -8.77
C VAL A 464 9.69 17.99 -7.66
N CYS A 465 10.12 17.94 -6.40
CA CYS A 465 9.29 18.11 -5.19
C CYS A 465 7.92 17.40 -5.23
N GLY A 466 7.85 16.16 -5.72
CA GLY A 466 6.57 15.42 -5.80
C GLY A 466 5.96 15.30 -7.20
N HIS A 467 6.48 16.04 -8.18
CA HIS A 467 5.84 16.26 -9.48
C HIS A 467 6.76 15.90 -10.64
N PHE A 468 6.20 15.35 -11.71
CA PHE A 468 6.87 15.23 -13.00
C PHE A 468 6.58 16.45 -13.87
N LEU A 469 7.61 17.09 -14.43
CA LEU A 469 7.45 18.37 -15.14
C LEU A 469 6.46 18.29 -16.31
N SER A 470 6.42 17.18 -17.05
CA SER A 470 5.45 17.03 -18.14
C SER A 470 3.99 16.99 -17.68
N GLN A 471 3.77 16.71 -16.39
CA GLN A 471 2.45 16.63 -15.77
C GLN A 471 2.21 17.73 -14.74
N ILE A 472 3.10 18.73 -14.63
CA ILE A 472 3.07 19.66 -13.50
C ILE A 472 1.73 20.41 -13.42
N ILE A 473 1.18 20.86 -14.55
CA ILE A 473 -0.11 21.58 -14.60
C ILE A 473 -1.24 20.71 -14.03
N PHE A 474 -1.35 19.44 -14.44
CA PHE A 474 -2.37 18.52 -13.91
C PHE A 474 -2.10 18.16 -12.46
N SER A 475 -0.84 17.95 -12.10
CA SER A 475 -0.45 17.54 -10.75
C SER A 475 -0.60 18.66 -9.73
N LEU A 476 -0.61 19.95 -10.12
CA LEU A 476 -0.91 21.07 -9.23
C LEU A 476 -2.40 21.12 -8.83
N ALA A 477 -3.28 20.44 -9.58
CA ALA A 477 -4.69 20.28 -9.29
C ALA A 477 -4.97 19.21 -8.21
N TRP A 478 -4.07 19.12 -7.24
CA TRP A 478 -4.22 18.26 -6.07
C TRP A 478 -5.19 18.89 -5.05
N TYR A 479 -5.86 18.08 -4.27
CA TYR A 479 -6.67 18.52 -3.13
C TYR A 479 -6.70 17.38 -2.14
N GLY A 480 -6.84 17.64 -0.85
CA GLY A 480 -6.92 16.54 0.10
C GLY A 480 -8.32 16.21 0.60
N SER A 481 -8.42 14.99 1.08
CA SER A 481 -9.58 14.40 1.76
C SER A 481 -9.15 13.84 3.12
N GLY A 482 -9.99 13.96 4.16
CA GLY A 482 -9.72 13.40 5.49
C GLY A 482 -9.38 14.42 6.59
N SER A 483 -9.17 13.91 7.82
CA SER A 483 -8.93 14.70 9.03
C SER A 483 -7.55 15.38 9.05
N VAL A 484 -7.50 16.63 9.50
CA VAL A 484 -6.26 17.40 9.69
C VAL A 484 -5.36 16.74 10.73
N CYS A 485 -4.07 16.56 10.42
CA CYS A 485 -3.07 16.20 11.43
C CYS A 485 -2.95 17.34 12.46
N THR A 486 -3.17 17.03 13.74
CA THR A 486 -3.29 18.00 14.85
C THR A 486 -1.97 18.61 15.33
N GLU A 487 -0.83 18.27 14.71
CA GLU A 487 0.49 18.69 15.19
C GLU A 487 0.95 20.03 14.60
N THR A 488 1.44 20.92 15.47
CA THR A 488 1.52 22.38 15.34
C THR A 488 2.79 22.94 14.69
N GLU A 489 3.54 22.15 13.91
CA GLU A 489 4.79 22.62 13.30
C GLU A 489 4.55 22.97 11.82
N ARG A 490 4.61 24.27 11.48
CA ARG A 490 4.13 24.82 10.19
C ARG A 490 5.23 25.36 9.27
N THR A 491 6.52 25.08 9.51
CA THR A 491 7.58 25.90 8.86
C THR A 491 8.70 25.15 8.15
N LYS A 492 8.57 23.86 7.83
CA LYS A 492 9.64 23.12 7.11
C LYS A 492 9.22 22.29 5.87
N MET A 493 7.94 22.18 5.53
CA MET A 493 7.44 21.13 4.63
C MET A 493 7.66 21.34 3.10
N GLY A 494 8.67 22.10 2.69
CA GLY A 494 8.92 22.36 1.26
C GLY A 494 8.00 23.43 0.64
N PRO A 495 8.01 23.60 -0.69
CA PRO A 495 7.30 24.70 -1.34
C PRO A 495 5.77 24.48 -1.35
N SER A 496 4.97 25.54 -1.32
CA SER A 496 3.50 25.44 -1.18
C SER A 496 2.82 24.71 -2.35
N TRP A 497 3.48 24.68 -3.52
CA TRP A 497 3.00 23.98 -4.70
C TRP A 497 3.23 22.46 -4.64
N SER A 498 4.06 21.97 -3.72
CA SER A 498 4.25 20.53 -3.48
C SER A 498 3.10 19.95 -2.67
N TRP A 499 2.50 18.85 -3.14
CA TRP A 499 1.50 18.13 -2.34
C TRP A 499 2.06 17.58 -1.02
N ALA A 500 3.37 17.35 -0.95
CA ALA A 500 4.02 16.86 0.26
C ALA A 500 4.12 17.93 1.36
N SER A 501 3.85 19.21 1.02
CA SER A 501 3.80 20.32 1.97
C SER A 501 2.51 20.37 2.78
N SER A 502 1.44 19.71 2.32
CA SER A 502 0.14 19.68 2.99
C SER A 502 0.09 18.64 4.09
N LYS A 503 -0.53 18.98 5.24
CA LYS A 503 -0.80 18.11 6.40
C LYS A 503 -1.98 17.15 6.20
N MET A 504 -2.45 16.99 4.98
CA MET A 504 -3.60 16.14 4.68
C MET A 504 -3.20 14.67 4.74
N SER A 505 -4.11 13.87 5.30
CA SER A 505 -3.99 12.40 5.40
C SER A 505 -4.20 11.70 4.07
N ARG A 506 -4.61 12.41 3.01
CA ARG A 506 -4.74 11.86 1.66
C ARG A 506 -4.79 13.01 0.67
N VAL A 507 -4.06 12.86 -0.43
CA VAL A 507 -4.04 13.80 -1.56
C VAL A 507 -4.65 13.12 -2.77
N ASP A 508 -5.62 13.76 -3.39
CA ASP A 508 -6.30 13.32 -4.60
C ASP A 508 -6.05 14.34 -5.73
N PHE A 509 -6.19 13.95 -7.00
CA PHE A 509 -5.93 14.82 -8.16
C PHE A 509 -7.17 14.96 -9.05
N ALA A 510 -7.54 16.20 -9.38
CA ALA A 510 -8.80 16.47 -10.10
C ALA A 510 -8.88 15.86 -11.50
N GLN A 511 -7.76 15.75 -12.22
CA GLN A 511 -7.72 15.17 -13.57
C GLN A 511 -8.00 13.65 -13.57
N VAL A 512 -7.69 12.92 -12.50
CA VAL A 512 -7.96 11.48 -12.39
C VAL A 512 -9.46 11.21 -12.32
N TYR A 513 -10.20 12.06 -11.59
CA TYR A 513 -11.65 11.94 -11.48
C TYR A 513 -12.39 12.42 -12.72
N ASN A 514 -11.75 13.27 -13.53
CA ASN A 514 -12.33 13.76 -14.77
C ASN A 514 -11.27 13.89 -15.88
N PRO A 515 -11.08 12.83 -16.68
CA PRO A 515 -10.08 12.83 -17.76
C PRO A 515 -10.44 13.77 -18.92
N ARG A 516 -11.57 14.49 -18.85
CA ARG A 516 -11.94 15.52 -19.84
C ARG A 516 -11.26 16.86 -19.59
N PHE A 517 -10.67 17.07 -18.42
CA PHE A 517 -9.90 18.28 -18.15
C PHE A 517 -8.71 18.41 -19.10
N LYS A 518 -8.53 19.62 -19.64
CA LYS A 518 -7.38 20.00 -20.46
C LYS A 518 -6.62 21.15 -19.79
N GLU A 519 -5.34 21.24 -20.06
CA GLU A 519 -4.51 22.36 -19.60
C GLU A 519 -5.00 23.70 -20.19
N GLU A 520 -5.18 24.70 -19.33
CA GLU A 520 -5.47 26.09 -19.72
C GLU A 520 -4.28 27.02 -19.37
N ALA A 521 -3.35 26.54 -18.54
CA ALA A 521 -2.12 27.22 -18.17
C ALA A 521 -0.91 26.64 -18.91
N LYS A 522 0.18 27.41 -18.96
CA LYS A 522 1.46 26.99 -19.51
C LYS A 522 2.56 27.14 -18.47
N LEU A 523 3.37 26.10 -18.30
CA LEU A 523 4.59 26.17 -17.50
C LEU A 523 5.64 27.01 -18.21
N LEU A 524 6.22 28.00 -17.51
CA LEU A 524 7.31 28.82 -18.02
C LEU A 524 8.67 28.36 -17.47
N SER A 525 8.75 28.11 -16.17
CA SER A 525 9.98 27.62 -15.52
C SER A 525 9.69 26.97 -14.17
N VAL A 526 10.59 26.08 -13.75
CA VAL A 526 10.66 25.55 -12.38
C VAL A 526 12.10 25.70 -11.91
N GLN A 527 12.29 26.22 -10.69
CA GLN A 527 13.59 26.24 -10.03
C GLN A 527 13.53 25.34 -8.80
N ASP A 528 14.44 24.37 -8.72
CA ASP A 528 14.65 23.51 -7.56
C ASP A 528 16.16 23.33 -7.37
N SER A 529 16.80 24.32 -6.76
CA SER A 529 18.25 24.31 -6.56
C SER A 529 18.61 24.30 -5.08
N LEU A 530 19.48 23.35 -4.70
CA LEU A 530 20.01 23.18 -3.35
C LEU A 530 21.44 23.74 -3.16
N ARG A 531 22.01 24.49 -4.12
CA ARG A 531 23.34 25.11 -3.96
C ARG A 531 23.50 26.44 -4.70
N SER A 532 23.96 27.46 -3.98
CA SER A 532 24.62 28.64 -4.56
C SER A 532 26.16 28.45 -4.51
N PRO A 533 26.92 28.93 -5.52
CA PRO A 533 28.39 28.97 -5.49
C PRO A 533 29.00 29.82 -4.36
N SER A 534 28.20 30.61 -3.62
CA SER A 534 28.68 31.63 -2.67
C SER A 534 28.39 31.36 -1.18
N GLY A 535 27.93 30.16 -0.80
CA GLY A 535 27.85 29.75 0.61
C GLY A 535 26.77 30.43 1.48
N SER A 536 25.92 31.30 0.91
CA SER A 536 24.72 31.81 1.59
C SER A 536 23.48 30.97 1.21
N LEU A 537 22.85 30.32 2.20
CA LEU A 537 21.68 29.45 2.02
C LEU A 537 20.40 30.29 1.89
N GLN A 538 19.93 30.54 0.67
CA GLN A 538 18.52 30.85 0.39
C GLN A 538 18.12 30.05 -0.85
N SER A 539 17.53 28.88 -0.64
CA SER A 539 16.95 28.07 -1.72
C SER A 539 15.67 28.73 -2.21
N LYS A 540 15.59 29.08 -3.50
CA LYS A 540 14.31 29.42 -4.14
C LYS A 540 13.75 28.17 -4.81
N LYS A 541 12.59 27.72 -4.34
CA LYS A 541 11.80 26.63 -4.94
C LYS A 541 10.55 27.24 -5.54
N GLU A 542 10.57 27.55 -6.84
CA GLU A 542 9.48 28.30 -7.46
C GLU A 542 8.99 27.68 -8.77
N VAL A 543 7.69 27.80 -9.03
CA VAL A 543 7.02 27.41 -10.27
C VAL A 543 6.41 28.66 -10.90
N VAL A 544 6.75 28.92 -12.17
CA VAL A 544 6.24 30.09 -12.91
C VAL A 544 5.25 29.63 -13.98
N LEU A 545 4.03 30.14 -13.93
CA LEU A 545 2.92 29.79 -14.83
C LEU A 545 2.43 31.00 -15.62
N ASP A 546 2.15 30.83 -16.90
CA ASP A 546 1.29 31.73 -17.68
C ASP A 546 -0.15 31.20 -17.64
N THR A 547 -1.04 31.93 -16.98
CA THR A 547 -2.40 31.47 -16.66
C THR A 547 -3.39 32.63 -16.57
N LEU A 548 -4.69 32.31 -16.53
CA LEU A 548 -5.75 33.27 -16.29
C LEU A 548 -5.97 33.43 -14.80
N VAL A 549 -5.81 34.64 -14.29
CA VAL A 549 -5.95 34.98 -12.88
C VAL A 549 -7.17 35.89 -12.66
N ARG A 550 -7.85 35.69 -11.54
CA ARG A 550 -8.99 36.52 -11.09
C ARG A 550 -9.03 36.57 -9.56
N SER A 551 -9.42 37.70 -9.00
CA SER A 551 -9.69 37.82 -7.55
C SER A 551 -11.07 37.25 -7.22
N LEU A 552 -11.20 36.59 -6.07
CA LEU A 552 -12.46 36.02 -5.59
C LEU A 552 -12.66 36.39 -4.11
N GLN A 553 -13.86 36.84 -3.77
CA GLN A 553 -14.27 37.10 -2.38
C GLN A 553 -15.24 35.99 -1.92
N VAL A 554 -14.94 35.33 -0.82
CA VAL A 554 -15.82 34.27 -0.27
C VAL A 554 -16.89 34.88 0.62
N LEU A 555 -18.16 34.64 0.31
CA LEU A 555 -19.29 35.24 1.05
C LEU A 555 -19.86 34.34 2.12
N GLN A 556 -19.98 33.04 1.83
CA GLN A 556 -20.56 32.09 2.76
C GLN A 556 -19.91 30.72 2.59
N MET A 557 -19.44 30.15 3.70
CA MET A 557 -18.94 28.79 3.79
C MET A 557 -19.96 27.93 4.54
N ARG A 558 -20.43 26.83 3.94
CA ARG A 558 -21.22 25.81 4.62
C ARG A 558 -20.44 24.50 4.67
N HIS A 559 -20.19 24.02 5.88
CA HIS A 559 -19.70 22.66 6.10
C HIS A 559 -20.79 21.65 5.77
N ASP A 560 -20.51 20.73 4.85
CA ASP A 560 -21.20 19.45 4.83
C ASP A 560 -20.55 18.57 5.90
N GLY A 561 -21.35 18.02 6.82
CA GLY A 561 -20.85 17.27 7.98
C GLY A 561 -20.18 15.93 7.65
N GLU A 562 -19.66 15.72 6.43
CA GLU A 562 -19.07 14.48 5.95
C GLU A 562 -17.60 14.65 5.57
N GLY A 563 -16.69 14.68 6.57
CA GLY A 563 -15.28 14.24 6.50
C GLY A 563 -14.33 14.78 5.41
N LEU A 564 -14.84 15.59 4.49
CA LEU A 564 -14.14 16.27 3.41
C LEU A 564 -14.09 17.74 3.82
N ASN A 565 -12.96 18.40 3.58
CA ASN A 565 -12.90 19.86 3.62
C ASN A 565 -13.66 20.46 2.41
N MET A 566 -14.83 19.91 2.08
CA MET A 566 -15.69 20.40 1.03
C MET A 566 -16.52 21.53 1.62
N THR A 567 -16.27 22.73 1.13
CA THR A 567 -17.20 23.83 1.40
C THR A 567 -18.01 24.05 0.15
N ARG A 568 -19.34 23.85 0.22
CA ARG A 568 -20.24 24.46 -0.77
C ARG A 568 -20.28 25.95 -0.46
N GLY A 569 -19.45 26.70 -1.18
CA GLY A 569 -19.35 28.14 -1.05
C GLY A 569 -20.23 28.87 -2.04
N ALA A 570 -20.88 29.93 -1.57
CA ALA A 570 -21.26 31.08 -2.40
C ALA A 570 -20.07 32.05 -2.37
N ALA A 571 -19.48 32.36 -3.52
CA ALA A 571 -18.47 33.41 -3.65
C ALA A 571 -19.04 34.57 -4.47
N MET A 572 -18.70 35.81 -4.10
CA MET A 572 -19.01 37.00 -4.89
C MET A 572 -17.86 37.25 -5.84
N ASP A 573 -18.18 37.55 -7.09
CA ASP A 573 -17.26 38.34 -7.88
C ASP A 573 -17.29 39.82 -7.46
N ASP A 574 -16.33 40.59 -7.97
CA ASP A 574 -16.20 42.05 -7.81
C ASP A 574 -17.49 42.85 -8.14
N ASN A 575 -18.54 42.21 -8.67
CA ASN A 575 -19.80 42.79 -9.12
C ASN A 575 -21.06 42.28 -8.39
N GLY A 576 -20.96 41.41 -7.39
CA GLY A 576 -22.15 40.98 -6.63
C GLY A 576 -22.80 39.65 -7.05
N GLY A 577 -22.21 38.89 -7.98
CA GLY A 577 -22.80 37.65 -8.51
C GLY A 577 -22.52 36.41 -7.65
N ASP A 578 -23.53 35.58 -7.42
CA ASP A 578 -23.45 34.36 -6.60
C ASP A 578 -22.76 33.21 -7.39
N ILE A 579 -21.60 32.74 -6.93
CA ILE A 579 -20.79 31.71 -7.62
C ILE A 579 -20.89 30.39 -6.87
N ARG A 580 -21.29 29.33 -7.58
CA ARG A 580 -21.24 27.96 -7.09
C ARG A 580 -19.88 27.32 -7.38
N ALA A 581 -19.16 26.96 -6.32
CA ALA A 581 -17.88 26.27 -6.41
C ALA A 581 -17.75 25.16 -5.37
N ARG A 582 -16.89 24.18 -5.66
CA ARG A 582 -16.32 23.27 -4.67
C ARG A 582 -14.95 23.79 -4.28
N ILE A 583 -14.75 24.07 -3.00
CA ILE A 583 -13.52 24.68 -2.47
C ILE A 583 -12.86 23.69 -1.52
N PHE A 584 -11.56 23.48 -1.69
CA PHE A 584 -10.71 22.62 -0.87
C PHE A 584 -9.47 23.42 -0.44
N PHE A 585 -9.36 23.76 0.85
CA PHE A 585 -8.16 24.40 1.39
C PHE A 585 -7.12 23.36 1.81
N ASP A 586 -5.85 23.69 1.62
CA ASP A 586 -4.73 22.79 1.94
C ASP A 586 -4.51 22.64 3.45
N ASP A 587 -4.93 23.64 4.24
CA ASP A 587 -4.95 23.64 5.70
C ASP A 587 -6.23 24.34 6.19
N PRO A 588 -7.10 23.66 6.94
CA PRO A 588 -8.33 24.26 7.47
C PRO A 588 -8.10 25.39 8.47
N ALA A 589 -6.95 25.45 9.15
CA ALA A 589 -6.59 26.61 9.97
C ALA A 589 -6.10 27.80 9.12
N SER A 590 -5.89 27.61 7.82
CA SER A 590 -5.75 28.70 6.85
C SER A 590 -7.10 29.21 6.35
N MET A 591 -8.21 28.63 6.82
CA MET A 591 -9.52 29.25 6.65
C MET A 591 -9.51 30.58 7.41
N PRO A 592 -9.81 31.69 6.73
CA PRO A 592 -9.84 32.99 7.39
C PRO A 592 -10.95 33.03 8.45
N GLU A 593 -10.61 33.44 9.67
CA GLU A 593 -11.60 33.67 10.74
C GLU A 593 -12.52 34.85 10.43
N ASP A 594 -12.07 35.74 9.54
CA ASP A 594 -12.79 36.94 9.12
C ASP A 594 -13.99 36.63 8.21
N LEU A 595 -15.07 37.40 8.40
CA LEU A 595 -16.15 37.50 7.42
C LEU A 595 -15.58 38.16 6.15
N GLU A 596 -15.48 37.40 5.06
CA GLU A 596 -15.16 37.83 3.68
C GLU A 596 -13.66 37.93 3.27
N PRO A 597 -12.87 36.85 3.33
CA PRO A 597 -11.53 36.87 2.77
C PRO A 597 -11.53 36.99 1.24
N THR A 598 -10.58 37.77 0.71
CA THR A 598 -10.29 37.86 -0.73
C THR A 598 -9.00 37.11 -1.04
N PHE A 599 -9.04 36.22 -2.04
CA PHE A 599 -7.87 35.51 -2.56
C PHE A 599 -7.82 35.58 -4.08
N GLU A 600 -6.68 35.24 -4.67
CA GLU A 600 -6.54 35.12 -6.11
C GLU A 600 -6.80 33.66 -6.52
N ILE A 601 -7.49 33.47 -7.64
CA ILE A 601 -7.65 32.17 -8.27
C ILE A 601 -6.95 32.16 -9.64
N ALA A 602 -6.23 31.08 -9.93
CA ALA A 602 -5.55 30.88 -11.21
C ALA A 602 -6.13 29.65 -11.94
N SER A 603 -6.73 29.87 -13.11
CA SER A 603 -7.36 28.82 -13.92
C SER A 603 -6.31 27.98 -14.64
N ILE A 604 -6.15 26.72 -14.22
CA ILE A 604 -5.13 25.83 -14.78
C ILE A 604 -5.72 24.67 -15.59
N LEU A 605 -6.97 24.29 -15.33
CA LEU A 605 -7.68 23.23 -16.06
C LEU A 605 -9.04 23.72 -16.55
N CYS A 606 -9.45 23.26 -17.73
CA CYS A 606 -10.80 23.47 -18.26
C CYS A 606 -11.43 22.16 -18.73
N GLU A 607 -12.67 21.91 -18.31
CA GLU A 607 -13.52 20.83 -18.82
C GLU A 607 -14.54 21.44 -19.79
N VAL A 608 -14.63 20.88 -20.99
CA VAL A 608 -15.62 21.27 -21.99
C VAL A 608 -16.70 20.18 -22.08
N PRO A 609 -17.85 20.32 -21.42
CA PRO A 609 -18.96 19.39 -21.54
C PRO A 609 -19.74 19.61 -22.84
N TYR A 610 -20.47 18.57 -23.25
CA TYR A 610 -21.35 18.58 -24.41
C TYR A 610 -22.48 19.63 -24.32
N THR A 611 -22.79 20.13 -23.13
CA THR A 611 -23.87 21.08 -22.84
C THR A 611 -23.48 22.56 -23.01
N GLY A 612 -22.22 22.86 -23.38
CA GLY A 612 -21.76 24.21 -23.70
C GLY A 612 -21.26 25.06 -22.53
N HIS A 613 -21.22 24.54 -21.30
CA HIS A 613 -20.72 25.26 -20.11
C HIS A 613 -19.30 24.84 -19.75
N ILE A 614 -18.29 25.71 -19.83
CA ILE A 614 -16.91 25.32 -19.48
C ILE A 614 -16.74 25.34 -17.95
N ASN A 615 -16.49 24.18 -17.33
CA ASN A 615 -16.06 24.10 -15.93
C ASN A 615 -14.56 24.37 -15.85
N ARG A 616 -14.12 25.06 -14.79
CA ARG A 616 -12.71 25.42 -14.59
C ARG A 616 -12.21 24.94 -13.25
N GLY A 617 -11.04 24.31 -13.27
CA GLY A 617 -10.26 23.98 -12.08
C GLY A 617 -9.22 25.07 -11.84
N CYS A 618 -9.24 25.65 -10.65
CA CYS A 618 -8.44 26.80 -10.27
C CYS A 618 -7.59 26.51 -9.04
N LEU A 619 -6.35 26.99 -9.06
CA LEU A 619 -5.52 27.10 -7.84
C LEU A 619 -6.04 28.25 -7.00
N ILE A 620 -6.09 28.08 -5.67
CA ILE A 620 -6.33 29.16 -4.72
C ILE A 620 -4.97 29.67 -4.24
N LEU A 621 -4.76 30.98 -4.35
CA LEU A 621 -3.48 31.62 -4.16
C LEU A 621 -3.57 32.75 -3.11
N SER A 622 -2.63 32.74 -2.16
CA SER A 622 -2.38 33.83 -1.22
C SER A 622 -1.18 34.64 -1.69
N ARG A 623 -1.26 35.97 -1.65
CA ARG A 623 -0.15 36.83 -2.08
C ARG A 623 0.91 36.92 -0.97
N VAL A 624 2.17 36.69 -1.32
CA VAL A 624 3.29 36.84 -0.38
C VAL A 624 3.71 38.32 -0.34
N ALA A 625 3.76 38.91 0.86
CA ALA A 625 4.22 40.29 1.03
C ALA A 625 5.75 40.35 0.95
N GLY A 626 6.30 40.93 -0.13
CA GLY A 626 7.74 41.09 -0.34
C GLY A 626 8.09 42.40 -1.07
N GLU A 627 9.23 43.00 -0.69
CA GLU A 627 9.66 44.37 -1.01
C GLU A 627 9.84 44.65 -2.50
N SER A 628 9.35 45.82 -2.94
CA SER A 628 9.46 46.42 -4.29
C SER A 628 8.72 45.67 -5.41
N GLY A 629 7.54 46.21 -5.74
CA GLY A 629 6.61 45.62 -6.70
C GLY A 629 7.18 45.44 -8.10
N HIS A 630 7.07 44.21 -8.61
CA HIS A 630 6.82 43.86 -10.01
C HIS A 630 6.58 42.35 -10.18
N GLU A 631 6.94 41.50 -9.20
CA GLU A 631 6.71 40.05 -9.27
C GLU A 631 5.40 39.66 -8.53
N GLU A 632 4.46 39.05 -9.24
CA GLU A 632 3.25 38.45 -8.65
C GLU A 632 3.60 37.09 -8.04
N ILE A 633 4.08 37.13 -6.80
CA ILE A 633 4.50 35.95 -6.02
C ILE A 633 3.36 35.49 -5.11
N PHE A 634 3.07 34.20 -5.13
CA PHE A 634 1.97 33.59 -4.41
C PHE A 634 2.40 32.31 -3.68
N GLU A 635 1.70 32.01 -2.59
CA GLU A 635 1.62 30.67 -2.01
C GLU A 635 0.32 30.01 -2.48
N ARG A 636 0.39 28.73 -2.82
CA ARG A 636 -0.79 27.90 -3.06
C ARG A 636 -1.41 27.54 -1.71
N ILE A 637 -2.71 27.77 -1.57
CA ILE A 637 -3.46 27.51 -0.32
C ILE A 637 -4.67 26.60 -0.53
N GLY A 638 -4.93 26.15 -1.75
CA GLY A 638 -6.03 25.25 -2.03
C GLY A 638 -6.33 25.03 -3.51
N TRP A 639 -7.43 24.30 -3.72
CA TRP A 639 -8.01 23.94 -5.01
C TRP A 639 -9.49 24.33 -5.06
N LEU A 640 -9.93 24.85 -6.21
CA LEU A 640 -11.30 25.28 -6.44
C LEU A 640 -11.82 24.75 -7.78
N GLU A 641 -13.02 24.20 -7.79
CA GLU A 641 -13.73 23.81 -9.01
C GLU A 641 -14.99 24.66 -9.20
N LEU A 642 -15.03 25.39 -10.31
CA LEU A 642 -16.18 26.20 -10.70
C LEU A 642 -17.26 25.32 -11.32
N LEU A 643 -18.45 25.33 -10.71
CA LEU A 643 -19.61 24.56 -11.17
C LEU A 643 -20.43 25.32 -12.23
N GLU A 644 -20.16 26.62 -12.40
CA GLU A 644 -20.84 27.49 -13.35
C GLU A 644 -19.83 28.41 -14.05
N PRO A 645 -20.05 28.76 -15.33
CA PRO A 645 -19.12 29.61 -16.06
C PRO A 645 -19.14 31.04 -15.53
N LEU A 646 -17.95 31.50 -15.15
CA LEU A 646 -17.68 32.89 -14.86
C LEU A 646 -17.52 33.67 -16.18
N GLY A 647 -18.22 34.80 -16.32
CA GLY A 647 -18.15 35.62 -17.53
C GLY A 647 -16.71 35.97 -17.93
N GLN A 648 -16.40 35.90 -19.23
CA GLN A 648 -15.06 36.19 -19.78
C GLN A 648 -14.45 37.58 -19.48
N PRO A 649 -15.19 38.70 -19.22
CA PRO A 649 -14.56 40.02 -19.14
C PRO A 649 -13.63 40.27 -17.95
N GLN A 650 -13.44 39.31 -17.02
CA GLN A 650 -12.73 39.53 -15.76
C GLN A 650 -11.46 38.68 -15.55
N TRP A 651 -11.20 37.69 -16.40
CA TRP A 651 -9.96 36.93 -16.33
C TRP A 651 -8.80 37.71 -16.94
N LYS A 652 -7.68 37.82 -16.21
CA LYS A 652 -6.45 38.46 -16.72
C LYS A 652 -5.38 37.41 -16.96
N ARG A 653 -4.90 37.28 -18.20
CA ARG A 653 -3.75 36.43 -18.51
C ARG A 653 -2.47 37.07 -17.95
N LYS A 654 -1.73 36.35 -17.10
CA LYS A 654 -0.53 36.85 -16.43
C LYS A 654 0.46 35.74 -16.14
N ASN A 655 1.71 36.13 -15.92
CA ASN A 655 2.75 35.27 -15.38
C ASN A 655 2.72 35.37 -13.86
N ILE A 656 2.49 34.25 -13.19
CA ILE A 656 2.49 34.14 -11.73
C ILE A 656 3.65 33.27 -11.27
N THR A 657 4.21 33.57 -10.11
CA THR A 657 5.24 32.75 -9.45
C THR A 657 4.64 32.14 -8.19
N ILE A 658 4.73 30.82 -8.04
CA ILE A 658 4.28 30.09 -6.86
C ILE A 658 5.50 29.57 -6.11
N VAL A 659 5.61 29.87 -4.82
CA VAL A 659 6.77 29.53 -3.96
C VAL A 659 6.50 28.44 -2.94
#